data_AF-A0A6A3CJC6-F1
#
_entry.id   AF-A0A6A3CJC6-F1
#
_cell.length_a   1.000
_cell.length_b   1.000
_cell.length_c   1.000
_cell.angle_alpha   90.00
_cell.angle_beta   90.00
_cell.angle_gamma   90.00
#
_symmetry.space_group_name_H-M   'P 1'
#
loop_
_entity.id
_entity.type
_entity.pdbx_description
1 polymer ?
#
loop_
_entity_poly.entity_id
_entity_poly.type
_entity_poly.pdbx_seq_one_letter_code
_entity_poly.pdbx_strand_id
1 'polypeptide(L)'
;MGRLRHRNLVQLLGYCWRKFSWSSIALLYLHEEWEQVVLHRVVKASNILLDGNFNGRLGDFGLAKLYDHVSNPSTTRVVGTVGYIAPELARTGKATTSTNVFAFGTFILELASGPILDAADPRLVGEYVTDEMKLILKLGILCMNPRAANRPSTRQMVQHLDGNSTLPETPPDGTRIDMMTVENVLIALQRKLFNDIFLMAAAFTYLHLWLFSCLAVIPIAKAQDPSQFIYNHGFGHANLQLDGSAKIFSNGLLQLTNTSRRQIGHAFYPSPMNFTASSSSTSAPYLSFSTNFVIAIVPGSKEASGHGIAFVIAESTDFSHAGASQYLGLVNESTNGNSSNHFFAVEFDTMFSLPSDNIDDNHVGIDLNGVQSYQSAASAYFSNEERKNISLYLKNGNPIQVWIDFDGEKLLNVTLAPENIPKPNQPLLSTSIDLSDILMDTMYVGFSAATGTLPESCSHYIMGWSFNRSGEAQSLDISELPELPKNGGRSNTVLSISIIAAIVFLLIIIGTACVYRRKKYEEVKEEWEKEYGPQRFSYKTLYIATKGFKDKQLLGAGGFGKVYKGTLANSTEQIAVKKVSHETDQGMKEFVSEIVSMGRLRHKNLVRLLGYCRRKKELLLVYERMENGSLDKFLFNDDKPTLHWFQRFQIIKGVASALLYLHEDWEQVVLHRDIKASNVLLDSDLNGRLGDFGLARLYDRDGDPQTTRLVGTLGYLDPELTRTGKATKAADMFAFGAFLLEVACGRKPFDPNKPPQEIFLVDVVKRCWKRDAIIDAIDPRLQGIYVVEEMEKVLKIGLLCSNPKPELRPTIKQVVQYLEGNASLPDIPLDTVQNTPSSILETVSQSTEINISTANNLASDCIISFSSVGQGLSLNSLSSTDSLLLTGR
;
A
#
# COMPACT_ATOMS: atom_id res chain seq x y z
N MET A 1 -25.16 17.36 3.50
CA MET A 1 -24.05 18.19 3.86
C MET A 1 -22.82 17.63 3.16
N GLY A 2 -22.96 17.53 1.83
CA GLY A 2 -21.86 17.18 0.95
C GLY A 2 -20.68 18.10 1.21
N ARG A 3 -19.52 17.70 0.68
CA ARG A 3 -18.30 18.52 0.66
C ARG A 3 -18.63 20.01 0.78
N LEU A 4 -18.45 20.53 1.99
CA LEU A 4 -18.47 21.97 2.22
C LEU A 4 -17.47 22.54 1.21
N ARG A 5 -17.99 23.36 0.28
CA ARG A 5 -17.11 24.15 -0.58
C ARG A 5 -16.18 24.91 0.35
N HIS A 6 -14.89 24.92 0.00
CA HIS A 6 -13.80 25.47 0.80
C HIS A 6 -14.19 26.78 1.53
N ARG A 7 -14.94 27.67 0.85
CA ARG A 7 -15.47 28.95 1.35
C ARG A 7 -16.34 28.93 2.63
N ASN A 8 -17.03 27.84 2.97
CA ASN A 8 -17.87 27.81 4.18
C ASN A 8 -17.12 27.24 5.41
N LEU A 9 -16.11 26.40 5.19
CA LEU A 9 -15.21 25.92 6.25
C LEU A 9 -14.34 27.08 6.78
N VAL A 10 -13.94 27.93 5.84
CA VAL A 10 -13.24 29.21 6.00
C VAL A 10 -13.92 30.18 6.98
N GLN A 11 -15.21 30.47 6.75
CA GLN A 11 -15.96 31.41 7.60
C GLN A 11 -16.19 30.84 8.99
N LEU A 12 -16.36 29.52 9.10
CA LEU A 12 -16.50 28.82 10.37
C LEU A 12 -15.19 28.87 11.17
N LEU A 13 -14.03 28.69 10.55
CA LEU A 13 -12.72 28.71 11.22
C LEU A 13 -12.28 30.11 11.68
N GLY A 14 -12.54 31.15 10.88
CA GLY A 14 -12.29 32.54 11.29
C GLY A 14 -13.21 32.99 12.45
N TYR A 15 -14.44 32.49 12.49
CA TYR A 15 -15.38 32.72 13.60
C TYR A 15 -15.02 31.88 14.85
N CYS A 16 -14.45 30.69 14.66
CA CYS A 16 -13.92 29.86 15.76
C CYS A 16 -12.70 30.51 16.42
N TRP A 17 -11.77 31.11 15.67
CA TRP A 17 -10.56 31.74 16.22
C TRP A 17 -10.88 32.81 17.29
N ARG A 18 -11.96 33.58 17.12
CA ARG A 18 -12.44 34.59 18.10
C ARG A 18 -13.07 34.00 19.37
N LYS A 19 -13.44 32.71 19.38
CA LYS A 19 -14.04 32.03 20.55
C LYS A 19 -13.09 31.01 21.21
N PHE A 20 -11.87 30.85 20.70
CA PHE A 20 -10.85 30.01 21.31
C PHE A 20 -10.29 30.66 22.58
N SER A 21 -10.57 30.12 23.76
CA SER A 21 -9.83 30.47 24.98
C SER A 21 -8.46 29.78 24.95
N TRP A 22 -7.47 30.46 24.38
CA TRP A 22 -6.09 29.98 24.28
C TRP A 22 -5.47 29.71 25.66
N SER A 23 -5.83 30.50 26.66
CA SER A 23 -5.46 30.30 28.07
C SER A 23 -6.02 29.00 28.64
N SER A 24 -7.30 28.69 28.39
CA SER A 24 -7.89 27.42 28.82
C SER A 24 -7.19 26.21 28.19
N ILE A 25 -6.84 26.28 26.91
CA ILE A 25 -6.10 25.21 26.22
C ILE A 25 -4.67 25.11 26.75
N ALA A 26 -3.99 26.21 27.03
CA ALA A 26 -2.65 26.19 27.62
C ALA A 26 -2.66 25.55 29.03
N LEU A 27 -3.63 25.90 29.87
CA LEU A 27 -3.84 25.30 31.20
C LEU A 27 -4.17 23.80 31.11
N LEU A 28 -5.04 23.41 30.18
CA LEU A 28 -5.39 22.01 29.91
C LEU A 28 -4.23 21.20 29.32
N TYR A 29 -3.44 21.78 28.42
CA TYR A 29 -2.34 21.11 27.74
C TYR A 29 -1.12 20.93 28.66
N LEU A 30 -0.87 21.91 29.54
CA LEU A 30 0.31 21.93 30.40
C LEU A 30 0.00 21.45 31.83
N HIS A 31 -1.27 21.15 32.14
CA HIS A 31 -1.76 20.55 33.39
C HIS A 31 -1.28 21.27 34.66
N GLU A 32 -1.30 22.60 34.67
CA GLU A 32 -0.69 23.40 35.75
C GLU A 32 -1.50 23.40 37.07
N GLU A 33 -2.78 23.06 37.03
CA GLU A 33 -3.67 23.00 38.22
C GLU A 33 -3.77 21.62 38.87
N TRP A 34 -3.00 20.64 38.40
CA TRP A 34 -3.08 19.24 38.85
C TRP A 34 -1.89 18.92 39.76
N GLU A 35 -2.08 18.09 40.79
CA GLU A 35 -1.02 17.68 41.73
C GLU A 35 0.11 16.86 41.08
N GLN A 36 -0.06 16.40 39.84
CA GLN A 36 0.89 15.59 39.08
C GLN A 36 1.16 16.17 37.69
N VAL A 37 2.43 16.15 37.28
CA VAL A 37 2.86 16.64 35.95
C VAL A 37 2.54 15.58 34.90
N VAL A 38 1.73 15.96 33.90
CA VAL A 38 1.41 15.11 32.74
C VAL A 38 2.38 15.40 31.60
N LEU A 39 3.15 14.39 31.18
CA LEU A 39 4.02 14.50 30.01
C LEU A 39 3.32 13.91 28.78
N HIS A 40 2.88 14.81 27.90
CA HIS A 40 2.18 14.49 26.65
C HIS A 40 3.16 14.08 25.56
N ARG A 41 3.25 12.78 25.28
CA ARG A 41 4.23 12.26 24.30
C ARG A 41 3.77 12.39 22.85
N VAL A 42 2.48 12.55 22.60
CA VAL A 42 1.91 12.73 21.26
C VAL A 42 0.63 13.57 21.33
N VAL A 43 0.73 14.88 21.09
CA VAL A 43 -0.46 15.71 20.88
C VAL A 43 -0.27 16.52 19.60
N LYS A 44 -1.14 16.26 18.63
CA LYS A 44 -1.25 16.96 17.34
C LYS A 44 -2.58 17.72 17.31
N ALA A 45 -2.76 18.63 16.35
CA ALA A 45 -4.05 19.31 16.17
C ALA A 45 -5.25 18.36 15.98
N SER A 46 -5.01 17.15 15.45
CA SER A 46 -6.02 16.08 15.33
C SER A 46 -6.53 15.55 16.68
N ASN A 47 -5.83 15.84 17.78
CA ASN A 47 -6.09 15.33 19.12
C ASN A 47 -6.81 16.37 20.00
N ILE A 48 -7.27 17.49 19.44
CA ILE A 48 -8.07 18.49 20.16
C ILE A 48 -9.49 18.47 19.61
N LEU A 49 -10.42 18.03 20.45
CA LEU A 49 -11.85 17.96 20.20
C LEU A 49 -12.50 19.25 20.68
N LEU A 50 -13.33 19.88 19.84
CA LEU A 50 -14.08 21.06 20.25
C LEU A 50 -15.43 20.63 20.81
N ASP A 51 -15.81 21.15 21.98
CA ASP A 51 -17.17 20.94 22.50
C ASP A 51 -18.19 21.89 21.84
N GLY A 52 -19.47 21.76 22.21
CA GLY A 52 -20.57 22.54 21.63
C GLY A 52 -20.45 24.07 21.82
N ASN A 53 -19.53 24.52 22.68
CA ASN A 53 -19.22 25.92 22.92
C ASN A 53 -17.90 26.36 22.27
N PHE A 54 -17.28 25.50 21.44
CA PHE A 54 -15.99 25.69 20.79
C PHE A 54 -14.79 25.74 21.77
N ASN A 55 -14.93 25.19 22.97
CA ASN A 55 -13.79 25.02 23.86
C ASN A 55 -12.99 23.78 23.44
N GLY A 56 -11.67 23.93 23.33
CA GLY A 56 -10.75 22.83 23.05
C GLY A 56 -10.66 21.85 24.23
N ARG A 57 -10.92 20.58 23.98
CA ARG A 57 -10.71 19.44 24.88
C ARG A 57 -9.69 18.51 24.29
N LEU A 58 -8.73 18.05 25.09
CA LEU A 58 -7.75 17.09 24.62
C LEU A 58 -8.39 15.69 24.51
N GLY A 59 -8.36 15.11 23.32
CA GLY A 59 -8.68 13.71 23.07
C GLY A 59 -7.39 12.91 22.89
N ASP A 60 -7.35 11.73 23.49
CA ASP A 60 -6.24 10.76 23.46
C ASP A 60 -5.09 11.01 24.47
N PHE A 61 -5.19 10.33 25.62
CA PHE A 61 -4.15 10.28 26.66
C PHE A 61 -3.27 9.02 26.58
N GLY A 62 -3.41 8.20 25.52
CA GLY A 62 -2.89 6.82 25.48
C GLY A 62 -1.36 6.67 25.64
N LEU A 63 -0.60 7.76 25.52
CA LEU A 63 0.86 7.81 25.72
C LEU A 63 1.30 8.81 26.81
N ALA A 64 0.35 9.46 27.49
CA ALA A 64 0.63 10.39 28.57
C ALA A 64 1.09 9.63 29.82
N LYS A 65 2.16 10.09 30.47
CA LYS A 65 2.62 9.54 31.75
C LYS A 65 2.53 10.61 32.84
N LEU A 66 1.98 10.22 33.99
CA LEU A 66 1.89 11.01 35.22
C LEU A 66 3.20 10.88 36.01
N TYR A 67 3.69 11.99 36.57
CA TYR A 67 4.83 12.02 37.47
C TYR A 67 4.57 12.98 38.65
N ASP A 68 5.03 12.60 39.85
CA ASP A 68 5.04 13.51 41.00
C ASP A 68 6.07 14.62 40.81
N HIS A 69 5.73 15.84 41.24
CA HIS A 69 6.54 17.06 41.12
C HIS A 69 7.99 16.96 41.66
N VAL A 70 8.29 15.93 42.45
CA VAL A 70 9.58 15.71 43.11
C VAL A 70 10.54 14.83 42.26
N SER A 71 10.04 14.08 41.29
CA SER A 71 10.82 13.10 40.52
C SER A 71 11.08 13.55 39.08
N ASN A 72 12.36 13.67 38.70
CA ASN A 72 12.77 14.14 37.36
C ASN A 72 12.75 12.94 36.38
N PRO A 73 11.86 12.88 35.38
CA PRO A 73 11.60 11.63 34.67
C PRO A 73 12.64 11.35 33.57
N SER A 74 13.59 10.45 33.87
CA SER A 74 14.47 9.84 32.86
C SER A 74 13.72 8.75 32.10
N THR A 75 13.63 8.86 30.78
CA THR A 75 13.00 7.84 29.95
C THR A 75 14.08 7.10 29.16
N THR A 76 14.04 5.76 29.14
CA THR A 76 15.03 4.91 28.46
C THR A 76 14.86 4.88 26.93
N ARG A 77 13.84 5.57 26.38
CA ARG A 77 13.52 5.58 24.95
C ARG A 77 12.85 6.89 24.54
N VAL A 78 13.42 7.60 23.56
CA VAL A 78 12.82 8.80 22.95
C VAL A 78 11.63 8.36 22.10
N VAL A 79 10.42 8.61 22.58
CA VAL A 79 9.15 8.31 21.87
C VAL A 79 8.40 9.62 21.72
N GLY A 80 8.15 10.05 20.47
CA GLY A 80 7.42 11.27 20.15
C GLY A 80 7.20 11.44 18.65
N THR A 81 6.40 12.43 18.25
CA THR A 81 6.18 12.77 16.84
C THR A 81 7.34 13.59 16.29
N VAL A 82 7.93 13.15 15.17
CA VAL A 82 8.98 13.90 14.46
C VAL A 82 8.50 15.32 14.15
N GLY A 83 9.23 16.33 14.63
CA GLY A 83 8.88 17.76 14.51
C GLY A 83 8.35 18.39 15.79
N TYR A 84 7.77 17.60 16.71
CA TYR A 84 7.24 18.06 18.01
C TYR A 84 8.17 17.76 19.19
N ILE A 85 9.27 17.03 18.93
CA ILE A 85 10.24 16.63 19.96
C ILE A 85 11.20 17.80 20.24
N ALA A 86 11.25 18.25 21.48
CA ALA A 86 12.20 19.26 21.92
C ALA A 86 13.66 18.79 21.77
N PRO A 87 14.62 19.67 21.39
CA PRO A 87 16.01 19.29 21.15
C PRO A 87 16.68 18.58 22.35
N GLU A 88 16.40 19.03 23.57
CA GLU A 88 16.95 18.44 24.78
C GLU A 88 16.32 17.08 25.12
N LEU A 89 15.06 16.84 24.75
CA LEU A 89 14.42 15.52 24.86
C LEU A 89 15.06 14.53 23.89
N ALA A 90 15.31 14.94 22.65
CA ALA A 90 16.02 14.12 21.67
C ALA A 90 17.46 13.79 22.10
N ARG A 91 18.16 14.75 22.72
CA ARG A 91 19.55 14.59 23.15
C ARG A 91 19.72 13.79 24.44
N THR A 92 18.81 13.96 25.40
CA THR A 92 19.01 13.44 26.77
C THR A 92 18.02 12.35 27.18
N GLY A 93 16.93 12.15 26.42
CA GLY A 93 15.84 11.25 26.79
C GLY A 93 15.05 11.68 28.03
N LYS A 94 15.32 12.87 28.58
CA LYS A 94 14.61 13.43 29.74
C LYS A 94 13.50 14.36 29.25
N ALA A 95 12.28 14.05 29.64
CA ALA A 95 11.11 14.88 29.38
C ALA A 95 10.88 15.81 30.58
N THR A 96 10.56 17.08 30.32
CA THR A 96 10.31 18.09 31.35
C THR A 96 9.10 18.96 30.96
N THR A 97 8.60 19.77 31.88
CA THR A 97 7.57 20.78 31.58
C THR A 97 7.98 21.68 30.41
N SER A 98 9.27 22.06 30.32
CA SER A 98 9.81 22.83 29.19
C SER A 98 9.74 22.08 27.85
N THR A 99 9.84 20.76 27.85
CA THR A 99 9.65 19.96 26.62
C THR A 99 8.19 19.95 26.15
N ASN A 100 7.22 20.00 27.08
CA ASN A 100 5.80 20.17 26.72
C ASN A 100 5.53 21.58 26.16
N VAL A 101 6.17 22.61 26.72
CA VAL A 101 6.08 23.99 26.20
C VAL A 101 6.56 24.07 24.75
N PHE A 102 7.65 23.37 24.41
CA PHE A 102 8.14 23.31 23.02
C PHE A 102 7.15 22.62 22.07
N ALA A 103 6.58 21.49 22.49
CA ALA A 103 5.56 20.78 21.72
C ALA A 103 4.29 21.64 21.51
N PHE A 104 3.88 22.38 22.54
CA PHE A 104 2.78 23.33 22.47
C PHE A 104 3.07 24.50 21.52
N GLY A 105 4.30 25.05 21.54
CA GLY A 105 4.73 26.08 20.58
C GLY A 105 4.67 25.59 19.13
N THR A 106 5.09 24.34 18.90
CA THR A 106 5.00 23.69 17.58
C THR A 106 3.55 23.53 17.14
N PHE A 107 2.68 23.09 18.04
CA PHE A 107 1.24 22.96 17.81
C PHE A 107 0.58 24.30 17.45
N ILE A 108 0.89 25.38 18.18
CA ILE A 108 0.38 26.72 17.90
C ILE A 108 0.80 27.19 16.51
N LEU A 109 2.08 26.99 16.16
CA LEU A 109 2.60 27.42 14.87
C LEU A 109 2.06 26.57 13.71
N GLU A 110 1.79 25.28 13.91
CA GLU A 110 1.11 24.44 12.92
C GLU A 110 -0.34 24.91 12.69
N LEU A 111 -1.08 25.23 13.75
CA LEU A 111 -2.43 25.80 13.62
C LEU A 111 -2.42 27.15 12.90
N ALA A 112 -1.44 28.01 13.20
CA ALA A 112 -1.33 29.32 12.59
C ALA A 112 -0.86 29.28 11.13
N SER A 113 -0.16 28.21 10.70
CA SER A 113 0.37 28.05 9.33
C SER A 113 -0.47 27.13 8.42
N GLY A 114 -1.54 26.53 8.95
CA GLY A 114 -2.49 25.71 8.19
C GLY A 114 -3.43 26.53 7.28
N PRO A 115 -4.40 25.89 6.60
CA PRO A 115 -5.30 26.52 5.62
C PRO A 115 -6.25 27.59 6.21
N ILE A 116 -6.07 27.98 7.47
CA ILE A 116 -6.77 29.07 8.16
C ILE A 116 -6.35 30.44 7.60
N LEU A 117 -5.09 30.62 7.19
CA LEU A 117 -4.61 31.87 6.57
C LEU A 117 -5.09 32.05 5.12
N ASP A 118 -5.03 30.99 4.32
CA ASP A 118 -5.56 30.97 2.94
C ASP A 118 -7.10 31.06 2.91
N ALA A 119 -7.72 30.83 4.07
CA ALA A 119 -9.14 30.87 4.22
C ALA A 119 -9.70 32.27 4.54
N ALA A 120 -9.03 33.12 5.31
CA ALA A 120 -9.65 34.32 5.88
C ALA A 120 -10.39 35.20 4.85
N ASP A 121 -11.67 35.52 5.08
CA ASP A 121 -12.42 36.50 4.28
C ASP A 121 -11.74 37.87 4.46
N PRO A 122 -11.29 38.55 3.39
CA PRO A 122 -10.63 39.85 3.47
C PRO A 122 -11.45 40.93 4.20
N ARG A 123 -12.77 40.74 4.33
CA ARG A 123 -13.69 41.64 5.04
C ARG A 123 -13.73 41.46 6.56
N LEU A 124 -13.12 40.40 7.11
CA LEU A 124 -13.01 40.15 8.56
C LEU A 124 -11.71 40.68 9.18
N VAL A 125 -10.83 41.28 8.37
CA VAL A 125 -9.58 41.92 8.79
C VAL A 125 -9.89 43.29 9.40
N GLY A 126 -10.40 43.28 10.64
CA GLY A 126 -10.31 44.45 11.52
C GLY A 126 -8.98 44.43 12.27
N GLU A 127 -8.44 45.61 12.62
CA GLU A 127 -7.13 45.79 13.30
C GLU A 127 -6.90 44.86 14.51
N TYR A 128 -7.98 44.46 15.19
CA TYR A 128 -7.95 43.54 16.34
C TYR A 128 -7.49 42.10 16.02
N VAL A 129 -7.81 41.56 14.83
CA VAL A 129 -7.48 40.18 14.44
C VAL A 129 -5.98 40.03 14.13
N THR A 130 -5.36 41.11 13.62
CA THR A 130 -3.92 41.15 13.35
C THR A 130 -3.08 41.10 14.62
N ASP A 131 -3.53 41.69 15.72
CA ASP A 131 -2.72 41.78 16.94
C ASP A 131 -2.79 40.53 17.79
N GLU A 132 -3.96 39.88 17.90
CA GLU A 132 -4.09 38.54 18.50
C GLU A 132 -3.28 37.50 17.71
N MET A 133 -3.32 37.55 16.38
CA MET A 133 -2.56 36.60 15.57
C MET A 133 -1.04 36.82 15.65
N LYS A 134 -0.59 38.08 15.72
CA LYS A 134 0.82 38.42 16.02
C LYS A 134 1.22 37.93 17.41
N LEU A 135 0.34 38.06 18.41
CA LEU A 135 0.58 37.60 19.78
C LEU A 135 0.81 36.08 19.81
N ILE A 136 -0.09 35.31 19.17
CA ILE A 136 -0.03 33.84 19.10
C ILE A 136 1.21 33.36 18.33
N LEU A 137 1.56 33.99 17.20
CA LEU A 137 2.76 33.67 16.44
C LEU A 137 4.04 33.98 17.22
N LYS A 138 4.11 35.14 17.88
CA LYS A 138 5.24 35.50 18.75
C LYS A 138 5.38 34.52 19.90
N LEU A 139 4.27 34.18 20.57
CA LEU A 139 4.27 33.22 21.67
C LEU A 139 4.71 31.83 21.22
N GLY A 140 4.24 31.35 20.07
CA GLY A 140 4.66 30.07 19.48
C GLY A 140 6.16 30.00 19.22
N ILE A 141 6.75 31.08 18.67
CA ILE A 141 8.20 31.20 18.44
C ILE A 141 8.98 31.19 19.76
N LEU A 142 8.52 31.93 20.77
CA LEU A 142 9.15 31.94 22.10
C LEU A 142 9.09 30.56 22.78
N CYS A 143 7.98 29.83 22.63
CA CYS A 143 7.83 28.48 23.14
C CYS A 143 8.76 27.48 22.44
N MET A 144 9.08 27.70 21.16
CA MET A 144 10.01 26.86 20.39
C MET A 144 11.49 27.24 20.56
N ASN A 145 11.85 28.03 21.58
CA ASN A 145 13.25 28.40 21.79
C ASN A 145 14.15 27.14 21.94
N PRO A 146 15.27 27.02 21.19
CA PRO A 146 16.16 25.88 21.30
C PRO A 146 16.73 25.66 22.71
N ARG A 147 16.86 26.74 23.51
CA ARG A 147 17.29 26.69 24.91
C ARG A 147 16.07 26.61 25.82
N ALA A 148 15.93 25.48 26.52
CA ALA A 148 14.82 25.22 27.45
C ALA A 148 14.62 26.30 28.54
N ALA A 149 15.71 26.95 28.99
CA ALA A 149 15.68 28.02 30.00
C ALA A 149 15.11 29.35 29.49
N ASN A 150 15.07 29.55 28.17
CA ASN A 150 14.59 30.77 27.53
C ASN A 150 13.12 30.64 27.06
N ARG A 151 12.47 29.50 27.32
CA ARG A 151 11.05 29.30 27.04
C ARG A 151 10.22 29.87 28.20
N PRO A 152 9.05 30.47 27.92
CA PRO A 152 8.17 30.94 28.99
C PRO A 152 7.66 29.76 29.83
N SER A 153 7.40 30.02 31.10
CA SER A 153 6.64 29.08 31.95
C SER A 153 5.17 29.04 31.52
N THR A 154 4.46 27.95 31.84
CA THR A 154 3.03 27.80 31.58
C THR A 154 2.23 29.00 32.10
N ARG A 155 2.44 29.39 33.37
CA ARG A 155 1.84 30.60 33.95
C ARG A 155 2.09 31.86 33.13
N GLN A 156 3.31 32.08 32.66
CA GLN A 156 3.62 33.24 31.81
C GLN A 156 2.91 33.17 30.46
N MET A 157 2.81 31.98 29.86
CA MET A 157 2.07 31.79 28.61
C MET A 157 0.59 32.13 28.76
N VAL A 158 -0.05 31.65 29.83
CA VAL A 158 -1.45 31.94 30.15
C VAL A 158 -1.66 33.44 30.38
N GLN A 159 -0.76 34.08 31.15
CA GLN A 159 -0.79 35.53 31.37
C GLN A 159 -0.62 36.36 30.09
N HIS A 160 0.17 35.88 29.11
CA HIS A 160 0.28 36.52 27.80
C HIS A 160 -0.98 36.30 26.95
N LEU A 161 -1.57 35.10 27.00
CA LEU A 161 -2.79 34.75 26.24
C LEU A 161 -4.05 35.44 26.76
N ASP A 162 -4.14 35.71 28.06
CA ASP A 162 -5.24 36.46 28.68
C ASP A 162 -5.10 37.99 28.53
N GLY A 163 -4.04 38.47 27.86
CA GLY A 163 -3.79 39.90 27.69
C GLY A 163 -3.30 40.62 28.96
N ASN A 164 -3.00 39.87 30.02
CA ASN A 164 -2.59 40.39 31.32
C ASN A 164 -1.10 40.79 31.40
N SER A 165 -0.32 40.53 30.34
CA SER A 165 1.10 40.92 30.24
C SER A 165 1.55 41.02 28.78
N THR A 166 2.35 42.04 28.44
CA THR A 166 2.91 42.21 27.09
C THR A 166 4.08 41.26 26.86
N LEU A 167 4.11 40.60 25.69
CA LEU A 167 5.22 39.75 25.27
C LEU A 167 6.49 40.61 25.09
N PRO A 168 7.66 40.17 25.61
CA PRO A 168 8.90 40.94 25.46
C PRO A 168 9.24 41.13 23.98
N GLU A 169 9.51 42.39 23.58
CA GLU A 169 9.83 42.73 22.18
C GLU A 169 11.13 42.09 21.68
N THR A 170 11.98 41.64 22.60
CA THR A 170 13.22 40.93 22.31
C THR A 170 13.40 39.72 23.26
N PRO A 171 13.67 38.51 22.74
CA PRO A 171 14.06 37.37 23.57
C PRO A 171 15.40 37.63 24.29
N PRO A 172 15.67 36.98 25.43
CA PRO A 172 16.77 37.32 26.35
C PRO A 172 18.19 37.23 25.77
N ASP A 173 18.37 36.59 24.61
CA ASP A 173 19.66 36.51 23.89
C ASP A 173 19.85 37.63 22.84
N GLY A 174 19.04 38.69 22.85
CA GLY A 174 19.20 39.87 21.98
C GLY A 174 18.89 39.64 20.50
N THR A 175 18.29 38.48 20.15
CA THR A 175 17.89 38.19 18.78
C THR A 175 16.60 38.93 18.45
N ARG A 176 16.69 40.07 17.76
CA ARG A 176 15.52 40.79 17.25
C ARG A 176 14.71 39.84 16.35
N ILE A 177 13.48 39.50 16.74
CA ILE A 177 12.58 38.71 15.88
C ILE A 177 12.12 39.66 14.77
N ASP A 178 12.96 39.81 13.75
CA ASP A 178 12.64 40.58 12.56
C ASP A 178 11.55 39.84 11.78
N MET A 179 10.62 40.59 11.19
CA MET A 179 9.47 40.09 10.42
C MET A 179 9.94 39.18 9.25
N MET A 180 11.17 39.42 8.78
CA MET A 180 11.89 38.60 7.79
C MET A 180 12.17 37.16 8.28
N THR A 181 12.30 36.93 9.58
CA THR A 181 12.50 35.59 10.17
C THR A 181 11.22 34.77 10.16
N VAL A 182 10.06 35.42 10.33
CA VAL A 182 8.74 34.77 10.27
C VAL A 182 8.39 34.41 8.83
N GLU A 183 8.66 35.30 7.87
CA GLU A 183 8.54 34.99 6.43
C GLU A 183 9.47 33.85 6.01
N ASN A 184 10.73 33.86 6.46
CA ASN A 184 11.68 32.79 6.13
C ASN A 184 11.28 31.43 6.73
N VAL A 185 10.63 31.41 7.90
CA VAL A 185 10.07 30.18 8.50
C VAL A 185 8.83 29.71 7.74
N LEU A 186 7.95 30.61 7.30
CA LEU A 186 6.83 30.28 6.42
C LEU A 186 7.32 29.70 5.07
N ILE A 187 8.35 30.31 4.48
CA ILE A 187 8.97 29.86 3.22
C ILE A 187 9.69 28.51 3.40
N ALA A 188 10.34 28.28 4.55
CA ALA A 188 10.98 27.00 4.86
C ALA A 188 9.96 25.87 5.09
N LEU A 189 8.79 26.17 5.66
CA LEU A 189 7.69 25.21 5.86
C LEU A 189 6.96 24.90 4.54
N GLN A 190 6.73 25.91 3.69
CA GLN A 190 6.25 25.70 2.32
C GLN A 190 7.25 24.89 1.47
N ARG A 191 8.56 25.14 1.62
CA ARG A 191 9.61 24.34 0.98
C ARG A 191 9.67 22.90 1.48
N LYS A 192 9.33 22.61 2.73
CA LYS A 192 9.31 21.23 3.25
C LYS A 192 8.19 20.40 2.59
N LEU A 193 7.02 21.00 2.38
CA LEU A 193 5.91 20.38 1.65
C LEU A 193 6.24 20.16 0.17
N PHE A 194 6.96 21.12 -0.44
CA PHE A 194 7.41 21.04 -1.83
C PHE A 194 8.55 20.03 -2.01
N ASN A 195 9.45 19.91 -1.03
CA ASN A 195 10.59 19.01 -1.06
C ASN A 195 10.19 17.53 -0.91
N ASP A 196 9.12 17.17 -0.22
CA ASP A 196 8.67 15.77 -0.17
C ASP A 196 8.11 15.29 -1.53
N ILE A 197 7.51 16.20 -2.30
CA ILE A 197 7.08 15.97 -3.68
C ILE A 197 8.29 15.98 -4.64
N PHE A 198 9.23 16.90 -4.41
CA PHE A 198 10.45 17.01 -5.21
C PHE A 198 11.45 15.88 -4.94
N LEU A 199 11.51 15.30 -3.75
CA LEU A 199 12.41 14.18 -3.41
C LEU A 199 11.96 12.88 -4.10
N MET A 200 10.65 12.71 -4.27
CA MET A 200 10.07 11.62 -5.07
C MET A 200 10.33 11.79 -6.57
N ALA A 201 10.27 13.03 -7.07
CA ALA A 201 10.61 13.36 -8.46
C ALA A 201 12.13 13.29 -8.71
N ALA A 202 12.93 13.74 -7.75
CA ALA A 202 14.38 13.72 -7.76
C ALA A 202 14.91 12.28 -7.68
N ALA A 203 14.32 11.41 -6.86
CA ALA A 203 14.67 9.99 -6.85
C ALA A 203 14.43 9.34 -8.22
N PHE A 204 13.39 9.77 -8.96
CA PHE A 204 13.10 9.33 -10.31
C PHE A 204 14.10 9.89 -11.34
N THR A 205 14.51 11.15 -11.22
CA THR A 205 15.51 11.76 -12.11
C THR A 205 16.93 11.30 -11.81
N TYR A 206 17.29 11.05 -10.54
CA TYR A 206 18.57 10.45 -10.15
C TYR A 206 18.66 8.98 -10.57
N LEU A 207 17.56 8.23 -10.58
CA LEU A 207 17.53 6.88 -11.16
C LEU A 207 17.73 6.94 -12.68
N HIS A 208 17.13 7.91 -13.37
CA HIS A 208 17.36 8.15 -14.79
C HIS A 208 18.77 8.65 -15.10
N LEU A 209 19.35 9.54 -14.29
CA LEU A 209 20.72 10.05 -14.42
C LEU A 209 21.76 8.98 -14.05
N TRP A 210 21.46 8.08 -13.12
CA TRP A 210 22.30 6.92 -12.80
C TRP A 210 22.26 5.87 -13.91
N LEU A 211 21.09 5.64 -14.53
CA LEU A 211 20.97 4.85 -15.76
C LEU A 211 21.71 5.50 -16.94
N PHE A 212 21.72 6.84 -17.02
CA PHE A 212 22.46 7.59 -18.05
C PHE A 212 23.98 7.63 -17.80
N SER A 213 24.43 7.70 -16.54
CA SER A 213 25.86 7.69 -16.20
C SER A 213 26.49 6.31 -16.34
N CYS A 214 25.71 5.24 -16.15
CA CYS A 214 26.12 3.88 -16.48
C CYS A 214 26.29 3.65 -18.00
N LEU A 215 25.77 4.55 -18.86
CA LEU A 215 25.93 4.51 -20.31
C LEU A 215 27.07 5.41 -20.85
N ALA A 216 27.80 6.13 -19.98
CA ALA A 216 28.79 7.14 -20.39
C ALA A 216 30.22 6.85 -19.89
N VAL A 217 30.62 5.58 -19.77
CA VAL A 217 32.04 5.22 -19.62
C VAL A 217 32.57 4.82 -21.00
N ILE A 218 32.98 5.81 -21.78
CA ILE A 218 33.75 5.60 -23.02
C ILE A 218 35.21 5.37 -22.61
N PRO A 219 35.85 4.23 -22.94
CA PRO A 219 37.28 4.08 -22.76
C PRO A 219 38.01 4.95 -23.78
N ILE A 220 38.96 5.75 -23.29
CA ILE A 220 39.89 6.52 -24.12
C ILE A 220 40.77 5.53 -24.88
N ALA A 221 40.61 5.45 -26.20
CA ALA A 221 41.44 4.61 -27.06
C ALA A 221 42.89 5.10 -27.02
N LYS A 222 43.82 4.21 -26.64
CA LYS A 222 45.26 4.41 -26.81
C LYS A 222 45.55 4.45 -28.32
N ALA A 223 46.32 5.45 -28.75
CA ALA A 223 46.86 5.52 -30.11
C ALA A 223 47.68 4.24 -30.41
N GLN A 224 47.19 3.43 -31.35
CA GLN A 224 47.96 2.33 -31.93
C GLN A 224 49.00 2.89 -32.90
N ASP A 225 50.15 2.23 -32.95
CA ASP A 225 51.23 2.48 -33.90
C ASP A 225 50.69 2.46 -35.35
N PRO A 226 50.89 3.50 -36.17
CA PRO A 226 50.33 3.57 -37.52
C PRO A 226 50.87 2.50 -38.49
N SER A 227 51.89 1.71 -38.09
CA SER A 227 52.51 0.69 -38.93
C SER A 227 52.05 -0.75 -38.67
N GLN A 228 51.30 -1.00 -37.59
CA GLN A 228 50.84 -2.33 -37.20
C GLN A 228 49.59 -2.28 -36.33
N PHE A 229 48.70 -3.25 -36.49
CA PHE A 229 47.54 -3.39 -35.61
C PHE A 229 47.07 -4.84 -35.48
N ILE A 230 46.26 -5.08 -34.46
CA ILE A 230 45.58 -6.35 -34.21
C ILE A 230 44.18 -6.11 -33.64
N TYR A 231 43.19 -6.79 -34.21
CA TYR A 231 41.80 -6.85 -33.79
C TYR A 231 41.45 -8.30 -33.42
N ASN A 232 41.89 -8.73 -32.24
CA ASN A 232 41.71 -10.11 -31.76
C ASN A 232 40.35 -10.34 -31.04
N HIS A 233 39.79 -9.29 -30.43
CA HIS A 233 38.49 -9.33 -29.74
C HIS A 233 37.35 -8.78 -30.62
N GLY A 234 37.46 -8.95 -31.93
CA GLY A 234 36.59 -8.31 -32.91
C GLY A 234 36.75 -6.79 -33.01
N PHE A 235 35.76 -6.14 -33.59
CA PHE A 235 35.80 -4.76 -34.08
C PHE A 235 34.94 -3.79 -33.26
N GLY A 236 34.38 -4.20 -32.11
CA GLY A 236 33.44 -3.39 -31.33
C GLY A 236 34.00 -2.05 -30.83
N HIS A 237 35.32 -1.95 -30.70
CA HIS A 237 36.05 -0.71 -30.39
C HIS A 237 36.99 -0.28 -31.52
N ALA A 238 36.93 -0.93 -32.68
CA ALA A 238 37.76 -0.57 -33.83
C ALA A 238 37.17 0.65 -34.52
N ASN A 239 38.01 1.66 -34.76
CA ASN A 239 37.62 2.86 -35.49
C ASN A 239 37.76 2.65 -37.01
N LEU A 240 37.12 1.61 -37.56
CA LEU A 240 37.17 1.33 -39.00
C LEU A 240 36.30 2.33 -39.78
N GLN A 241 36.77 2.73 -40.96
CA GLN A 241 35.98 3.46 -41.92
C GLN A 241 35.11 2.46 -42.70
N LEU A 242 33.80 2.49 -42.43
CA LEU A 242 32.84 1.60 -43.06
C LEU A 242 32.09 2.33 -44.18
N ASP A 243 31.92 1.66 -45.32
CA ASP A 243 31.09 2.14 -46.44
C ASP A 243 30.15 1.04 -46.95
N GLY A 244 29.10 1.45 -47.67
CA GLY A 244 28.08 0.56 -48.22
C GLY A 244 27.27 -0.14 -47.12
N SER A 245 27.19 -1.47 -47.20
CA SER A 245 26.41 -2.31 -46.28
C SER A 245 27.20 -2.81 -45.07
N ALA A 246 28.46 -2.39 -44.94
CA ALA A 246 29.34 -2.86 -43.89
C ALA A 246 28.88 -2.36 -42.51
N LYS A 247 28.90 -3.24 -41.52
CA LYS A 247 28.53 -2.91 -40.13
C LYS A 247 29.22 -3.84 -39.13
N ILE A 248 29.38 -3.34 -37.92
CA ILE A 248 29.93 -4.09 -36.79
C ILE A 248 28.79 -4.43 -35.82
N PHE A 249 28.67 -5.71 -35.46
CA PHE A 249 27.69 -6.19 -34.48
C PHE A 249 28.14 -5.91 -33.04
N SER A 250 27.20 -5.97 -32.10
CA SER A 250 27.50 -5.72 -30.67
C SER A 250 28.47 -6.72 -30.04
N ASN A 251 28.64 -7.90 -30.64
CA ASN A 251 29.66 -8.88 -30.23
C ASN A 251 31.04 -8.62 -30.86
N GLY A 252 31.19 -7.57 -31.68
CA GLY A 252 32.43 -7.24 -32.37
C GLY A 252 32.58 -7.87 -33.76
N LEU A 253 31.63 -8.67 -34.25
CA LEU A 253 31.73 -9.26 -35.59
C LEU A 253 31.55 -8.20 -36.69
N LEU A 254 32.47 -8.14 -37.66
CA LEU A 254 32.35 -7.26 -38.83
C LEU A 254 31.64 -8.01 -39.96
N GLN A 255 30.53 -7.46 -40.46
CA GLN A 255 29.83 -7.94 -41.64
C GLN A 255 29.99 -6.92 -42.76
N LEU A 256 30.56 -7.33 -43.90
CA LEU A 256 30.71 -6.46 -45.07
C LEU A 256 29.41 -6.38 -45.88
N THR A 257 28.76 -7.52 -46.12
CA THR A 257 27.48 -7.60 -46.83
C THR A 257 26.58 -8.68 -46.23
N ASN A 258 25.28 -8.62 -46.52
CA ASN A 258 24.30 -9.59 -46.06
C ASN A 258 23.62 -10.31 -47.24
N THR A 259 22.58 -11.09 -46.98
CA THR A 259 21.87 -11.89 -48.01
C THR A 259 21.03 -11.08 -49.00
N SER A 260 21.03 -9.74 -48.90
CA SER A 260 20.31 -8.84 -49.82
C SER A 260 21.02 -8.74 -51.15
N ARG A 261 20.25 -8.40 -52.21
CA ARG A 261 20.77 -8.31 -53.58
C ARG A 261 21.50 -6.99 -53.81
N ARG A 262 22.53 -7.01 -54.66
CA ARG A 262 23.23 -5.83 -55.17
C ARG A 262 23.72 -4.85 -54.09
N GLN A 263 24.28 -5.41 -53.03
CA GLN A 263 25.03 -4.69 -52.01
C GLN A 263 26.53 -4.72 -52.28
N ILE A 264 27.19 -3.61 -51.98
CA ILE A 264 28.63 -3.51 -51.75
C ILE A 264 28.84 -3.17 -50.28
N GLY A 265 29.98 -3.55 -49.72
CA GLY A 265 30.39 -3.09 -48.41
C GLY A 265 31.89 -3.11 -48.26
N HIS A 266 32.40 -2.09 -47.57
CA HIS A 266 33.82 -1.87 -47.40
C HIS A 266 34.13 -1.57 -45.95
N ALA A 267 35.30 -2.02 -45.51
CA ALA A 267 35.83 -1.69 -44.19
C ALA A 267 37.33 -1.42 -44.30
N PHE A 268 37.73 -0.17 -44.10
CA PHE A 268 39.13 0.26 -44.19
C PHE A 268 39.67 0.70 -42.84
N TYR A 269 40.97 0.46 -42.64
CA TYR A 269 41.70 1.10 -41.55
C TYR A 269 41.67 2.63 -41.76
N PRO A 270 41.37 3.45 -40.73
CA PRO A 270 40.96 4.84 -40.90
C PRO A 270 42.07 5.80 -41.34
N SER A 271 43.34 5.36 -41.32
CA SER A 271 44.48 6.19 -41.70
C SER A 271 45.30 5.49 -42.78
N PRO A 272 45.73 6.20 -43.83
CA PRO A 272 46.55 5.59 -44.86
C PRO A 272 47.94 5.23 -44.30
N MET A 273 48.49 4.12 -44.76
CA MET A 273 49.80 3.61 -44.39
C MET A 273 50.83 4.01 -45.44
N ASN A 274 52.07 4.24 -45.00
CA ASN A 274 53.15 4.68 -45.87
C ASN A 274 53.90 3.48 -46.48
N PHE A 275 53.76 3.26 -47.79
CA PHE A 275 54.40 2.17 -48.53
C PHE A 275 55.74 2.58 -49.20
N THR A 276 56.33 3.72 -48.83
CA THR A 276 57.68 4.10 -49.28
C THR A 276 58.78 3.29 -48.57
N ALA A 277 59.83 2.94 -49.31
CA ALA A 277 61.06 2.40 -48.74
C ALA A 277 61.79 3.51 -47.96
N SER A 278 61.85 3.40 -46.63
CA SER A 278 62.55 4.39 -45.80
C SER A 278 64.05 4.27 -46.02
N SER A 279 64.66 5.31 -46.61
CA SER A 279 66.10 5.44 -46.81
C SER A 279 66.90 5.66 -45.50
N SER A 280 66.25 5.64 -44.33
CA SER A 280 66.86 5.98 -43.04
C SER A 280 66.95 4.83 -42.02
N SER A 281 66.58 3.59 -42.37
CA SER A 281 66.77 2.43 -41.48
C SER A 281 67.61 1.33 -42.15
N THR A 282 68.70 0.92 -41.50
CA THR A 282 69.67 -0.06 -42.00
C THR A 282 69.19 -1.52 -41.96
N SER A 283 67.90 -1.78 -41.70
CA SER A 283 67.38 -3.13 -41.45
C SER A 283 66.28 -3.63 -42.39
N ALA A 284 65.74 -2.82 -43.31
CA ALA A 284 64.81 -3.30 -44.35
C ALA A 284 64.71 -2.31 -45.53
N PRO A 285 65.54 -2.45 -46.58
CA PRO A 285 65.52 -1.54 -47.74
C PRO A 285 64.35 -1.79 -48.73
N TYR A 286 63.49 -2.78 -48.45
CA TYR A 286 62.41 -3.21 -49.34
C TYR A 286 61.04 -3.13 -48.67
N LEU A 287 60.02 -2.82 -49.47
CA LEU A 287 58.63 -2.77 -49.04
C LEU A 287 58.11 -4.18 -48.75
N SER A 288 57.85 -4.51 -47.49
CA SER A 288 57.19 -5.76 -47.10
C SER A 288 55.83 -5.46 -46.48
N PHE A 289 54.95 -6.45 -46.43
CA PHE A 289 53.78 -6.42 -45.54
C PHE A 289 53.33 -7.84 -45.24
N SER A 290 52.69 -8.02 -44.10
CA SER A 290 52.06 -9.27 -43.72
C SER A 290 50.68 -8.96 -43.14
N THR A 291 49.70 -9.77 -43.48
CA THR A 291 48.37 -9.70 -42.88
C THR A 291 47.82 -11.08 -42.60
N ASN A 292 47.08 -11.19 -41.50
CA ASN A 292 46.43 -12.39 -41.03
C ASN A 292 45.00 -12.03 -40.63
N PHE A 293 44.00 -12.71 -41.18
CA PHE A 293 42.60 -12.44 -40.85
C PHE A 293 41.75 -13.70 -40.96
N VAL A 294 40.60 -13.69 -40.27
CA VAL A 294 39.65 -14.79 -40.30
C VAL A 294 38.36 -14.34 -40.98
N ILE A 295 38.00 -15.01 -42.07
CA ILE A 295 36.80 -14.74 -42.86
C ILE A 295 35.77 -15.86 -42.69
N ALA A 296 34.50 -15.53 -42.92
CA ALA A 296 33.46 -16.54 -43.13
C ALA A 296 32.49 -16.08 -44.21
N ILE A 297 32.25 -16.93 -45.20
CA ILE A 297 31.26 -16.71 -46.26
C ILE A 297 30.06 -17.61 -45.99
N VAL A 298 29.01 -17.04 -45.42
CA VAL A 298 27.83 -17.77 -44.94
C VAL A 298 26.72 -17.71 -45.99
N PRO A 299 26.35 -18.84 -46.62
CA PRO A 299 25.30 -18.84 -47.63
C PRO A 299 23.91 -18.67 -47.03
N GLY A 300 23.09 -17.79 -47.63
CA GLY A 300 21.67 -17.61 -47.23
C GLY A 300 20.79 -18.83 -47.52
N SER A 301 21.15 -19.60 -48.55
CA SER A 301 20.55 -20.87 -48.93
C SER A 301 21.55 -21.76 -49.67
N LYS A 302 21.22 -23.03 -49.91
CA LYS A 302 22.12 -23.95 -50.64
C LYS A 302 22.47 -23.43 -52.05
N GLU A 303 21.54 -22.71 -52.66
CA GLU A 303 21.66 -22.12 -54.00
C GLU A 303 22.19 -20.67 -53.98
N ALA A 304 22.55 -20.14 -52.79
CA ALA A 304 23.03 -18.78 -52.64
C ALA A 304 24.22 -18.47 -53.54
N SER A 305 24.21 -17.32 -54.19
CA SER A 305 25.31 -16.86 -55.03
C SER A 305 25.83 -15.53 -54.47
N GLY A 306 27.13 -15.48 -54.19
CA GLY A 306 27.87 -14.29 -53.79
C GLY A 306 29.08 -14.12 -54.70
N HIS A 307 29.52 -12.89 -54.91
CA HIS A 307 30.67 -12.61 -55.78
C HIS A 307 31.99 -12.60 -55.01
N GLY A 308 31.98 -12.90 -53.71
CA GLY A 308 33.19 -13.07 -52.90
C GLY A 308 33.53 -11.89 -52.00
N ILE A 309 34.70 -12.01 -51.39
CA ILE A 309 35.33 -11.04 -50.49
C ILE A 309 36.76 -10.81 -50.93
N ALA A 310 37.28 -9.59 -50.78
CA ALA A 310 38.66 -9.24 -51.11
C ALA A 310 39.34 -8.52 -49.94
N PHE A 311 40.60 -8.88 -49.69
CA PHE A 311 41.54 -8.01 -48.98
C PHE A 311 42.10 -7.00 -49.97
N VAL A 312 42.19 -5.73 -49.59
CA VAL A 312 42.44 -4.62 -50.52
C VAL A 312 43.48 -3.66 -49.95
N ILE A 313 44.45 -3.28 -50.79
CA ILE A 313 45.34 -2.14 -50.58
C ILE A 313 45.09 -1.14 -51.72
N ALA A 314 44.55 0.04 -51.41
CA ALA A 314 44.07 1.00 -52.42
C ALA A 314 44.46 2.45 -52.09
N GLU A 315 44.59 3.29 -53.12
CA GLU A 315 44.91 4.72 -52.96
C GLU A 315 43.81 5.50 -52.20
N SER A 316 42.55 5.13 -52.40
CA SER A 316 41.37 5.76 -51.82
C SER A 316 40.45 4.75 -51.17
N THR A 317 39.66 5.20 -50.19
CA THR A 317 38.55 4.45 -49.60
C THR A 317 37.21 4.71 -50.31
N ASP A 318 37.17 5.63 -51.28
CA ASP A 318 35.95 5.97 -52.03
C ASP A 318 35.75 5.01 -53.19
N PHE A 319 34.81 4.07 -53.00
CA PHE A 319 34.37 3.11 -54.01
C PHE A 319 32.92 3.36 -54.45
N SER A 320 32.44 4.60 -54.36
CA SER A 320 31.06 4.96 -54.74
C SER A 320 30.73 4.65 -56.21
N HIS A 321 31.73 4.55 -57.08
CA HIS A 321 31.59 4.17 -58.49
C HIS A 321 31.52 2.65 -58.73
N ALA A 322 31.81 1.82 -57.72
CA ALA A 322 31.93 0.39 -57.89
C ALA A 322 30.58 -0.30 -58.11
N GLY A 323 30.59 -1.35 -58.92
CA GLY A 323 29.41 -2.14 -59.26
C GLY A 323 29.14 -3.24 -58.24
N ALA A 324 27.89 -3.34 -57.77
CA ALA A 324 27.43 -4.47 -56.98
C ALA A 324 27.14 -5.70 -57.87
N SER A 325 28.17 -6.54 -58.10
CA SER A 325 28.10 -7.91 -58.68
C SER A 325 29.55 -8.45 -58.80
N GLN A 326 29.96 -8.90 -60.00
CA GLN A 326 31.26 -9.49 -60.38
C GLN A 326 32.49 -8.61 -60.19
N TYR A 327 32.33 -7.38 -59.70
CA TYR A 327 33.44 -6.45 -59.54
C TYR A 327 33.92 -6.34 -58.09
N LEU A 328 33.48 -7.25 -57.21
CA LEU A 328 33.82 -7.33 -55.78
C LEU A 328 33.55 -6.08 -54.94
N GLY A 329 32.91 -5.06 -55.52
CA GLY A 329 32.78 -3.74 -54.91
C GLY A 329 33.99 -2.84 -55.13
N LEU A 330 34.92 -3.18 -56.03
CA LEU A 330 36.14 -2.42 -56.30
C LEU A 330 36.07 -1.58 -57.58
N VAL A 331 35.51 -2.13 -58.65
CA VAL A 331 35.46 -1.48 -59.97
C VAL A 331 34.07 -1.59 -60.59
N ASN A 332 33.90 -1.05 -61.79
CA ASN A 332 32.73 -1.29 -62.63
C ASN A 332 33.17 -1.65 -64.05
N GLU A 333 32.22 -1.87 -64.94
CA GLU A 333 32.50 -2.26 -66.33
C GLU A 333 33.44 -1.28 -67.06
N SER A 334 33.34 0.02 -66.79
CA SER A 334 34.16 1.04 -67.44
C SER A 334 35.52 1.28 -66.80
N THR A 335 35.71 0.90 -65.53
CA THR A 335 36.96 1.11 -64.80
C THR A 335 37.78 -0.17 -64.63
N ASN A 336 37.23 -1.35 -64.93
CA ASN A 336 37.93 -2.62 -64.78
C ASN A 336 39.24 -2.68 -65.59
N GLY A 337 40.37 -2.88 -64.91
CA GLY A 337 41.70 -2.98 -65.53
C GLY A 337 42.36 -1.63 -65.84
N ASN A 338 41.75 -0.50 -65.45
CA ASN A 338 42.34 0.82 -65.66
C ASN A 338 43.53 1.06 -64.72
N SER A 339 44.70 1.38 -65.26
CA SER A 339 45.92 1.61 -64.49
C SER A 339 45.81 2.76 -63.47
N SER A 340 44.88 3.69 -63.66
CA SER A 340 44.63 4.79 -62.71
C SER A 340 43.87 4.38 -61.45
N ASN A 341 43.46 3.12 -61.31
CA ASN A 341 42.71 2.67 -60.13
C ASN A 341 43.59 2.50 -58.89
N HIS A 342 44.90 2.26 -59.08
CA HIS A 342 45.91 2.07 -58.03
C HIS A 342 45.42 1.21 -56.85
N PHE A 343 45.08 -0.06 -57.11
CA PHE A 343 44.83 -1.02 -56.05
C PHE A 343 45.41 -2.41 -56.32
N PHE A 344 45.75 -3.07 -55.22
CA PHE A 344 46.09 -4.47 -55.12
C PHE A 344 45.00 -5.18 -54.30
N ALA A 345 44.54 -6.34 -54.76
CA ALA A 345 43.58 -7.13 -54.01
C ALA A 345 43.93 -8.63 -54.03
N VAL A 346 43.56 -9.33 -52.96
CA VAL A 346 43.49 -10.79 -52.94
C VAL A 346 42.02 -11.17 -52.77
N GLU A 347 41.44 -11.74 -53.81
CA GLU A 347 40.04 -12.12 -53.88
C GLU A 347 39.80 -13.57 -53.45
N PHE A 348 38.64 -13.79 -52.84
CA PHE A 348 38.10 -15.08 -52.45
C PHE A 348 36.73 -15.19 -53.11
N ASP A 349 36.73 -15.57 -54.39
CA ASP A 349 35.53 -15.61 -55.22
C ASP A 349 34.78 -16.93 -55.04
N THR A 350 33.47 -16.83 -55.12
CA THR A 350 32.53 -17.95 -54.98
C THR A 350 31.61 -18.11 -56.20
N MET A 351 31.92 -17.45 -57.32
CA MET A 351 31.14 -17.53 -58.56
C MET A 351 31.97 -17.40 -59.85
N PHE A 352 31.60 -18.18 -60.86
CA PHE A 352 32.13 -18.07 -62.22
C PHE A 352 31.68 -16.76 -62.87
N SER A 353 32.60 -15.83 -63.15
CA SER A 353 32.20 -14.53 -63.68
C SER A 353 32.61 -14.20 -65.12
N LEU A 354 33.53 -14.92 -65.78
CA LEU A 354 33.81 -14.70 -67.23
C LEU A 354 34.30 -15.96 -67.98
N PRO A 355 33.99 -16.12 -69.30
CA PRO A 355 34.41 -17.28 -70.10
C PRO A 355 35.92 -17.48 -70.27
N SER A 356 36.74 -16.49 -69.87
CA SER A 356 38.20 -16.50 -70.00
C SER A 356 38.92 -17.13 -68.80
N ASP A 357 38.24 -17.31 -67.67
CA ASP A 357 38.82 -17.92 -66.47
C ASP A 357 38.49 -19.41 -66.47
N ASN A 358 39.49 -20.24 -66.79
CA ASN A 358 39.39 -21.70 -66.84
C ASN A 358 39.31 -22.37 -65.44
N ILE A 359 38.85 -21.66 -64.41
CA ILE A 359 38.90 -22.09 -63.00
C ILE A 359 37.49 -22.07 -62.40
N ASP A 360 37.22 -23.01 -61.50
CA ASP A 360 35.93 -23.30 -60.89
C ASP A 360 35.42 -22.19 -59.94
N ASP A 361 34.12 -22.24 -59.59
CA ASP A 361 33.38 -21.29 -58.74
C ASP A 361 33.83 -21.26 -57.24
N ASN A 362 35.12 -21.45 -56.96
CA ASN A 362 35.71 -21.56 -55.62
C ASN A 362 37.24 -21.34 -55.67
N HIS A 363 37.68 -20.15 -56.06
CA HIS A 363 39.11 -19.83 -56.24
C HIS A 363 39.60 -18.68 -55.36
N VAL A 364 40.92 -18.58 -55.24
CA VAL A 364 41.62 -17.44 -54.67
C VAL A 364 42.43 -16.79 -55.78
N GLY A 365 42.29 -15.48 -55.93
CA GLY A 365 42.90 -14.69 -57.01
C GLY A 365 43.73 -13.52 -56.49
N ILE A 366 44.78 -13.16 -57.23
CA ILE A 366 45.59 -11.95 -57.01
C ILE A 366 45.24 -10.96 -58.11
N ASP A 367 44.70 -9.81 -57.73
CA ASP A 367 44.10 -8.84 -58.63
C ASP A 367 44.86 -7.51 -58.59
N LEU A 368 45.13 -6.95 -59.77
CA LEU A 368 45.81 -5.66 -59.94
C LEU A 368 44.94 -4.72 -60.79
N ASN A 369 44.47 -3.61 -60.21
CA ASN A 369 43.68 -2.58 -60.90
C ASN A 369 42.37 -3.05 -61.60
N GLY A 370 41.99 -4.31 -61.47
CA GLY A 370 40.80 -4.91 -62.02
C GLY A 370 40.54 -6.28 -61.39
N VAL A 371 39.39 -6.87 -61.69
CA VAL A 371 38.97 -8.20 -61.15
C VAL A 371 39.40 -9.37 -62.03
N GLN A 372 40.32 -9.14 -62.97
CA GLN A 372 40.97 -10.21 -63.71
C GLN A 372 42.24 -10.58 -62.97
N SER A 373 42.30 -11.79 -62.41
CA SER A 373 43.46 -12.21 -61.62
C SER A 373 44.73 -12.29 -62.46
N TYR A 374 45.79 -11.68 -61.95
CA TYR A 374 47.17 -11.88 -62.37
C TYR A 374 47.59 -13.34 -62.19
N GLN A 375 47.18 -13.94 -61.07
CA GLN A 375 47.33 -15.37 -60.80
C GLN A 375 46.22 -15.84 -59.87
N SER A 376 45.70 -17.04 -60.11
CA SER A 376 44.66 -17.66 -59.31
C SER A 376 44.88 -19.17 -59.14
N ALA A 377 44.28 -19.73 -58.09
CA ALA A 377 44.27 -21.17 -57.83
C ALA A 377 42.94 -21.59 -57.19
N ALA A 378 42.49 -22.81 -57.48
CA ALA A 378 41.35 -23.41 -56.79
C ALA A 378 41.61 -23.46 -55.27
N SER A 379 40.61 -23.09 -54.48
CA SER A 379 40.77 -22.95 -53.03
C SER A 379 41.11 -24.29 -52.37
N ALA A 380 42.30 -24.36 -51.76
CA ALA A 380 42.82 -25.53 -51.07
C ALA A 380 43.89 -25.12 -50.05
N TYR A 381 44.18 -26.02 -49.10
CA TYR A 381 45.31 -25.87 -48.18
C TYR A 381 46.19 -27.12 -48.20
N PHE A 382 47.50 -26.94 -48.02
CA PHE A 382 48.42 -28.07 -47.91
C PHE A 382 48.35 -28.66 -46.50
N SER A 383 47.93 -29.92 -46.39
CA SER A 383 47.95 -30.65 -45.11
C SER A 383 49.32 -31.27 -44.90
N ASN A 384 50.01 -30.87 -43.84
CA ASN A 384 51.29 -31.46 -43.44
C ASN A 384 51.17 -32.95 -43.07
N GLU A 385 50.03 -33.34 -42.49
CA GLU A 385 49.75 -34.71 -42.07
C GLU A 385 49.51 -35.61 -43.28
N GLU A 386 48.69 -35.15 -44.25
CA GLU A 386 48.34 -35.93 -45.43
C GLU A 386 49.29 -35.73 -46.61
N ARG A 387 50.21 -34.76 -46.51
CA ARG A 387 51.18 -34.34 -47.55
C ARG A 387 50.54 -34.08 -48.92
N LYS A 388 49.35 -33.51 -48.94
CA LYS A 388 48.60 -33.18 -50.16
C LYS A 388 47.77 -31.93 -49.95
N ASN A 389 47.37 -31.31 -51.07
CA ASN A 389 46.39 -30.23 -51.06
C ASN A 389 44.99 -30.79 -50.77
N ILE A 390 44.33 -30.25 -49.75
CA ILE A 390 42.95 -30.55 -49.39
C ILE A 390 42.08 -29.40 -49.89
N SER A 391 41.12 -29.71 -50.77
CA SER A 391 40.17 -28.73 -51.30
C SER A 391 39.39 -28.07 -50.16
N LEU A 392 39.29 -26.75 -50.21
CA LEU A 392 38.60 -25.93 -49.22
C LEU A 392 37.45 -25.22 -49.90
N TYR A 393 36.22 -25.46 -49.46
CA TYR A 393 35.06 -24.77 -50.00
C TYR A 393 34.84 -23.45 -49.26
N LEU A 394 35.07 -22.32 -49.91
CA LEU A 394 35.01 -20.97 -49.33
C LEU A 394 33.60 -20.66 -48.80
N LYS A 395 32.56 -21.11 -49.53
CA LYS A 395 31.14 -20.92 -49.21
C LYS A 395 30.59 -22.05 -48.30
N ASN A 396 31.33 -22.46 -47.29
CA ASN A 396 30.87 -23.50 -46.35
C ASN A 396 30.25 -22.93 -45.06
N GLY A 397 30.33 -21.61 -44.84
CA GLY A 397 29.86 -20.93 -43.64
C GLY A 397 30.73 -21.12 -42.39
N ASN A 398 31.82 -21.88 -42.48
CA ASN A 398 32.79 -22.05 -41.40
C ASN A 398 33.90 -21.00 -41.50
N PRO A 399 34.54 -20.64 -40.38
CA PRO A 399 35.66 -19.71 -40.39
C PRO A 399 36.90 -20.26 -41.11
N ILE A 400 37.52 -19.41 -41.93
CA ILE A 400 38.74 -19.68 -42.69
C ILE A 400 39.76 -18.61 -42.32
N GLN A 401 40.93 -19.04 -41.86
CA GLN A 401 42.05 -18.16 -41.58
C GLN A 401 42.90 -18.00 -42.84
N VAL A 402 43.33 -16.76 -43.10
CA VAL A 402 44.06 -16.36 -44.29
C VAL A 402 45.32 -15.59 -43.87
N TRP A 403 46.43 -15.88 -44.54
CA TRP A 403 47.69 -15.17 -44.43
C TRP A 403 48.14 -14.68 -45.80
N ILE A 404 48.50 -13.40 -45.88
CA ILE A 404 49.10 -12.80 -47.08
C ILE A 404 50.42 -12.18 -46.64
N ASP A 405 51.52 -12.68 -47.19
CA ASP A 405 52.88 -12.26 -46.85
C ASP A 405 53.61 -11.81 -48.11
N PHE A 406 54.11 -10.57 -48.10
CA PHE A 406 54.94 -9.99 -49.14
C PHE A 406 56.31 -9.66 -48.54
N ASP A 407 57.36 -10.34 -49.01
CA ASP A 407 58.69 -10.32 -48.38
C ASP A 407 59.61 -9.17 -48.83
N GLY A 408 59.13 -8.30 -49.72
CA GLY A 408 59.89 -7.18 -50.27
C GLY A 408 60.89 -7.55 -51.35
N GLU A 409 61.15 -8.84 -51.57
CA GLU A 409 61.89 -9.36 -52.74
C GLU A 409 60.92 -9.75 -53.87
N LYS A 410 59.80 -9.02 -53.97
CA LYS A 410 58.71 -9.23 -54.93
C LYS A 410 57.99 -10.57 -54.78
N LEU A 411 58.21 -11.36 -53.73
CA LEU A 411 57.48 -12.61 -53.54
C LEU A 411 56.23 -12.36 -52.69
N LEU A 412 55.07 -12.70 -53.27
CA LEU A 412 53.79 -12.69 -52.60
C LEU A 412 53.34 -14.13 -52.33
N ASN A 413 53.10 -14.44 -51.07
CA ASN A 413 52.55 -15.72 -50.63
C ASN A 413 51.14 -15.54 -50.08
N VAL A 414 50.19 -16.33 -50.59
CA VAL A 414 48.82 -16.40 -50.07
C VAL A 414 48.58 -17.80 -49.53
N THR A 415 48.24 -17.89 -48.26
CA THR A 415 47.96 -19.14 -47.55
C THR A 415 46.59 -19.04 -46.89
N LEU A 416 45.83 -20.12 -46.87
CA LEU A 416 44.57 -20.20 -46.14
C LEU A 416 44.37 -21.60 -45.57
N ALA A 417 43.62 -21.72 -44.48
CA ALA A 417 43.25 -22.98 -43.85
C ALA A 417 41.99 -22.81 -42.97
N PRO A 418 41.26 -23.88 -42.62
CA PRO A 418 40.23 -23.82 -41.58
C PRO A 418 40.80 -23.29 -40.25
N GLU A 419 40.00 -22.58 -39.45
CA GLU A 419 40.46 -21.92 -38.21
C GLU A 419 41.19 -22.82 -37.19
N ASN A 420 40.91 -24.12 -37.19
CA ASN A 420 41.50 -25.09 -36.27
C ASN A 420 42.84 -25.67 -36.77
N ILE A 421 43.31 -25.25 -37.94
CA ILE A 421 44.53 -25.74 -38.58
C ILE A 421 45.59 -24.62 -38.50
N PRO A 422 46.78 -24.88 -37.95
CA PRO A 422 47.86 -23.90 -37.94
C PRO A 422 48.31 -23.57 -39.38
N LYS A 423 48.90 -22.38 -39.57
CA LYS A 423 49.39 -21.90 -40.88
C LYS A 423 50.17 -23.01 -41.63
N PRO A 424 49.67 -23.47 -42.80
CA PRO A 424 50.38 -24.41 -43.66
C PRO A 424 51.80 -23.93 -44.01
N ASN A 425 52.74 -24.87 -44.14
CA ASN A 425 54.12 -24.55 -44.52
C ASN A 425 54.29 -24.35 -46.04
N GLN A 426 53.29 -24.72 -46.84
CA GLN A 426 53.24 -24.46 -48.28
C GLN A 426 52.06 -23.52 -48.54
N PRO A 427 52.31 -22.35 -49.15
CA PRO A 427 51.25 -21.42 -49.52
C PRO A 427 50.41 -21.99 -50.67
N LEU A 428 49.16 -21.53 -50.80
CA LEU A 428 48.32 -21.86 -51.95
C LEU A 428 48.87 -21.19 -53.22
N LEU A 429 49.23 -19.91 -53.12
CA LEU A 429 49.85 -19.13 -54.18
C LEU A 429 51.20 -18.60 -53.70
N SER A 430 52.21 -18.72 -54.55
CA SER A 430 53.53 -18.13 -54.36
C SER A 430 53.97 -17.53 -55.70
N THR A 431 54.03 -16.20 -55.76
CA THR A 431 54.15 -15.47 -57.03
C THR A 431 55.15 -14.34 -56.91
N SER A 432 56.06 -14.24 -57.88
CA SER A 432 56.94 -13.08 -58.03
C SER A 432 56.16 -11.95 -58.73
N ILE A 433 55.80 -10.90 -58.00
CA ILE A 433 54.97 -9.78 -58.45
C ILE A 433 55.62 -8.43 -58.10
N ASP A 434 55.71 -7.55 -59.08
CA ASP A 434 56.19 -6.18 -58.87
C ASP A 434 55.02 -5.25 -58.59
N LEU A 435 54.91 -4.78 -57.34
CA LEU A 435 53.85 -3.87 -56.92
C LEU A 435 54.23 -2.39 -57.03
N SER A 436 55.42 -2.06 -57.55
CA SER A 436 55.95 -0.69 -57.59
C SER A 436 55.09 0.27 -58.43
N ASP A 437 54.44 -0.23 -59.48
CA ASP A 437 53.55 0.57 -60.36
C ASP A 437 52.11 0.66 -59.81
N ILE A 438 51.79 -0.10 -58.75
CA ILE A 438 50.45 -0.21 -58.16
C ILE A 438 50.38 0.54 -56.84
N LEU A 439 51.35 0.31 -55.95
CA LEU A 439 51.40 0.91 -54.62
C LEU A 439 52.01 2.31 -54.68
N MET A 440 51.21 3.30 -54.32
CA MET A 440 51.66 4.69 -54.17
C MET A 440 52.32 4.90 -52.79
N ASP A 441 52.85 6.10 -52.55
CA ASP A 441 53.52 6.46 -51.28
C ASP A 441 52.66 6.17 -50.04
N THR A 442 51.35 6.42 -50.14
CA THR A 442 50.40 6.17 -49.06
C THR A 442 49.16 5.45 -49.59
N MET A 443 48.79 4.35 -48.94
CA MET A 443 47.65 3.51 -49.34
C MET A 443 46.80 3.13 -48.13
N TYR A 444 45.51 2.91 -48.32
CA TYR A 444 44.61 2.35 -47.33
C TYR A 444 44.59 0.83 -47.42
N VAL A 445 44.48 0.17 -46.27
CA VAL A 445 44.29 -1.28 -46.17
C VAL A 445 42.91 -1.60 -45.63
N GLY A 446 42.25 -2.60 -46.18
CA GLY A 446 40.89 -2.94 -45.79
C GLY A 446 40.33 -4.15 -46.52
N PHE A 447 39.00 -4.23 -46.50
CA PHE A 447 38.25 -5.30 -47.14
C PHE A 447 37.12 -4.73 -48.00
N SER A 448 36.81 -5.44 -49.08
CA SER A 448 35.64 -5.17 -49.93
C SER A 448 34.86 -6.47 -50.15
N ALA A 449 33.54 -6.38 -50.25
CA ALA A 449 32.70 -7.51 -50.64
C ALA A 449 31.50 -7.01 -51.46
N ALA A 450 31.03 -7.87 -52.37
CA ALA A 450 29.84 -7.61 -53.16
C ALA A 450 28.88 -8.80 -53.20
N THR A 451 27.60 -8.49 -53.32
CA THR A 451 26.52 -9.47 -53.50
C THR A 451 25.94 -9.35 -54.90
N GLY A 452 25.38 -10.47 -55.38
CA GLY A 452 24.89 -10.59 -56.74
C GLY A 452 23.45 -10.15 -56.96
N THR A 453 22.96 -10.47 -58.15
CA THR A 453 21.58 -10.23 -58.58
C THR A 453 20.62 -11.37 -58.20
N LEU A 454 21.16 -12.52 -57.79
CA LEU A 454 20.38 -13.68 -57.39
C LEU A 454 19.74 -13.51 -56.00
N PRO A 455 18.51 -14.03 -55.79
CA PRO A 455 17.90 -14.09 -54.46
C PRO A 455 18.79 -14.86 -53.48
N GLU A 456 18.88 -14.35 -52.25
CA GLU A 456 19.54 -15.03 -51.12
C GLU A 456 21.07 -15.18 -51.28
N SER A 457 21.80 -14.07 -51.42
CA SER A 457 23.27 -14.03 -51.52
C SER A 457 23.98 -14.47 -50.23
N CYS A 458 25.31 -14.63 -50.30
CA CYS A 458 26.15 -14.91 -49.13
C CYS A 458 26.32 -13.68 -48.23
N SER A 459 26.35 -13.89 -46.92
CA SER A 459 26.84 -12.89 -45.97
C SER A 459 28.35 -13.06 -45.80
N HIS A 460 29.09 -11.95 -45.87
CA HIS A 460 30.55 -11.95 -45.78
C HIS A 460 30.98 -11.33 -44.45
N TYR A 461 31.69 -12.10 -43.64
CA TYR A 461 32.13 -11.70 -42.30
C TYR A 461 33.65 -11.70 -42.16
N ILE A 462 34.16 -10.75 -41.38
CA ILE A 462 35.52 -10.76 -40.82
C ILE A 462 35.39 -10.89 -39.31
N MET A 463 36.10 -11.87 -38.74
CA MET A 463 36.05 -12.17 -37.31
C MET A 463 37.20 -11.51 -36.55
N GLY A 464 38.38 -11.46 -37.15
CA GLY A 464 39.56 -10.79 -36.60
C GLY A 464 40.57 -10.46 -37.69
N TRP A 465 41.45 -9.51 -37.42
CA TRP A 465 42.41 -9.01 -38.39
C TRP A 465 43.67 -8.47 -37.71
N SER A 466 44.84 -8.93 -38.17
CA SER A 466 46.13 -8.35 -37.87
C SER A 466 46.84 -7.93 -39.16
N PHE A 467 47.49 -6.79 -39.11
CA PHE A 467 48.29 -6.27 -40.21
C PHE A 467 49.60 -5.74 -39.66
N ASN A 468 50.69 -6.01 -40.36
CA ASN A 468 51.98 -5.43 -40.09
C ASN A 468 52.62 -5.00 -41.42
N ARG A 469 53.02 -3.73 -41.49
CA ARG A 469 53.68 -3.15 -42.67
C ARG A 469 55.18 -3.46 -42.73
N SER A 470 55.78 -3.99 -41.67
CA SER A 470 57.20 -4.35 -41.71
C SER A 470 57.45 -5.57 -40.83
N GLY A 471 57.64 -6.71 -41.47
CA GLY A 471 57.74 -8.01 -40.82
C GLY A 471 56.41 -8.75 -40.74
N GLU A 472 56.40 -9.82 -39.95
CA GLU A 472 55.27 -10.74 -39.84
C GLU A 472 54.11 -10.14 -39.02
N ALA A 473 52.88 -10.36 -39.46
CA ALA A 473 51.68 -9.99 -38.71
C ALA A 473 51.55 -10.82 -37.43
N GLN A 474 50.97 -10.23 -36.40
CA GLN A 474 50.74 -10.96 -35.15
C GLN A 474 49.69 -12.07 -35.37
N SER A 475 49.90 -13.21 -34.73
CA SER A 475 48.94 -14.32 -34.78
C SER A 475 47.66 -13.97 -34.02
N LEU A 476 46.52 -14.34 -34.59
CA LEU A 476 45.22 -14.19 -33.96
C LEU A 476 44.96 -15.37 -33.01
N ASP A 477 44.41 -15.11 -31.82
CA ASP A 477 43.87 -16.14 -30.95
C ASP A 477 42.42 -16.44 -31.35
N ILE A 478 42.23 -17.59 -31.99
CA ILE A 478 40.94 -18.04 -32.51
C ILE A 478 39.89 -18.14 -31.39
N SER A 479 40.30 -18.43 -30.15
CA SER A 479 39.37 -18.59 -29.02
C SER A 479 38.73 -17.27 -28.55
N GLU A 480 39.32 -16.13 -28.92
CA GLU A 480 38.85 -14.79 -28.55
C GLU A 480 38.00 -14.13 -29.64
N LEU A 481 37.87 -14.77 -30.81
CA LEU A 481 37.13 -14.23 -31.95
C LEU A 481 35.60 -14.25 -31.72
N PRO A 482 34.86 -13.28 -32.28
CA PRO A 482 33.41 -13.19 -32.14
C PRO A 482 32.69 -14.32 -32.87
N GLU A 483 31.70 -14.95 -32.22
CA GLU A 483 30.90 -16.03 -32.82
C GLU A 483 30.08 -15.57 -34.04
N LEU A 484 30.00 -16.43 -35.07
CA LEU A 484 29.09 -16.24 -36.20
C LEU A 484 27.61 -16.39 -35.78
N PRO A 485 26.67 -15.71 -36.46
CA PRO A 485 25.25 -15.90 -36.22
C PRO A 485 24.84 -17.35 -36.48
N LYS A 486 24.37 -18.05 -35.44
CA LYS A 486 23.84 -19.42 -35.59
C LYS A 486 22.56 -19.35 -36.45
N ASN A 487 22.50 -20.13 -37.55
CA ASN A 487 21.34 -20.24 -38.42
C ASN A 487 20.12 -20.78 -37.63
N GLY A 488 19.37 -19.86 -37.02
CA GLY A 488 18.14 -20.13 -36.30
C GLY A 488 16.95 -19.87 -37.21
N GLY A 489 16.05 -20.86 -37.31
CA GLY A 489 14.72 -20.67 -37.85
C GLY A 489 14.09 -19.39 -37.28
N ARG A 490 13.51 -18.59 -38.18
CA ARG A 490 12.77 -17.33 -37.95
C ARG A 490 12.67 -16.91 -36.48
N SER A 491 13.65 -16.11 -36.05
CA SER A 491 13.57 -15.41 -34.77
C SER A 491 12.56 -14.28 -34.88
N ASN A 492 11.37 -14.51 -34.33
CA ASN A 492 10.36 -13.50 -34.08
C ASN A 492 10.86 -12.53 -32.98
N THR A 493 11.91 -11.75 -33.22
CA THR A 493 12.43 -10.77 -32.25
C THR A 493 11.39 -9.70 -31.94
N VAL A 494 10.57 -9.28 -32.91
CA VAL A 494 9.48 -8.32 -32.68
C VAL A 494 8.36 -8.93 -31.84
N LEU A 495 7.98 -10.18 -32.08
CA LEU A 495 6.99 -10.88 -31.23
C LEU A 495 7.56 -11.14 -29.84
N SER A 496 8.85 -11.48 -29.73
CA SER A 496 9.50 -11.78 -28.45
C SER A 496 9.68 -10.54 -27.58
N ILE A 497 10.10 -9.41 -28.17
CA ILE A 497 10.17 -8.12 -27.47
C ILE A 497 8.76 -7.66 -27.10
N SER A 498 7.77 -7.87 -27.97
CA SER A 498 6.38 -7.53 -27.71
C SER A 498 5.75 -8.42 -26.63
N ILE A 499 6.08 -9.71 -26.58
CA ILE A 499 5.66 -10.65 -25.54
C ILE A 499 6.34 -10.32 -24.22
N ILE A 500 7.64 -10.03 -24.21
CA ILE A 500 8.37 -9.63 -22.99
C ILE A 500 7.83 -8.30 -22.47
N ALA A 501 7.62 -7.30 -23.33
CA ALA A 501 7.01 -6.03 -22.96
C ALA A 501 5.57 -6.22 -22.45
N ALA A 502 4.77 -7.09 -23.07
CA ALA A 502 3.43 -7.41 -22.61
C ALA A 502 3.44 -8.17 -21.27
N ILE A 503 4.39 -9.07 -21.04
CA ILE A 503 4.55 -9.79 -19.76
C ILE A 503 5.01 -8.80 -18.68
N VAL A 504 5.97 -7.93 -18.94
CA VAL A 504 6.41 -6.89 -17.98
C VAL A 504 5.26 -5.94 -17.68
N PHE A 505 4.52 -5.50 -18.69
CA PHE A 505 3.33 -4.67 -18.52
C PHE A 505 2.23 -5.39 -17.73
N LEU A 506 2.00 -6.67 -18.00
CA LEU A 506 1.07 -7.51 -17.24
C LEU A 506 1.54 -7.71 -15.79
N LEU A 507 2.83 -7.88 -15.54
CA LEU A 507 3.41 -7.98 -14.20
C LEU A 507 3.32 -6.64 -13.45
N ILE A 508 3.46 -5.50 -14.13
CA ILE A 508 3.20 -4.18 -13.56
C ILE A 508 1.71 -4.01 -13.27
N ILE A 509 0.81 -4.45 -14.15
CA ILE A 509 -0.65 -4.44 -13.89
C ILE A 509 -1.00 -5.36 -12.74
N ILE A 510 -0.46 -6.58 -12.69
CA ILE A 510 -0.68 -7.54 -11.59
C ILE A 510 -0.07 -7.00 -10.31
N GLY A 511 1.12 -6.40 -10.35
CA GLY A 511 1.81 -5.79 -9.22
C GLY A 511 1.05 -4.58 -8.68
N THR A 512 0.65 -3.66 -9.55
CA THR A 512 -0.20 -2.50 -9.18
C THR A 512 -1.60 -2.94 -8.76
N ALA A 513 -2.20 -3.97 -9.36
CA ALA A 513 -3.45 -4.55 -8.91
C ALA A 513 -3.29 -5.31 -7.59
N CYS A 514 -2.14 -5.93 -7.32
CA CYS A 514 -1.82 -6.59 -6.06
C CYS A 514 -1.51 -5.57 -4.97
N VAL A 515 -0.85 -4.45 -5.29
CA VAL A 515 -0.62 -3.31 -4.40
C VAL A 515 -1.92 -2.56 -4.16
N TYR A 516 -2.73 -2.34 -5.20
CA TYR A 516 -4.07 -1.75 -5.08
C TYR A 516 -4.99 -2.69 -4.31
N ARG A 517 -4.95 -4.02 -4.53
CA ARG A 517 -5.67 -4.99 -3.70
C ARG A 517 -5.10 -5.00 -2.29
N ARG A 518 -3.79 -4.96 -2.09
CA ARG A 518 -3.16 -4.88 -0.76
C ARG A 518 -3.59 -3.62 -0.02
N LYS A 519 -3.54 -2.44 -0.65
CA LYS A 519 -4.02 -1.16 -0.08
C LYS A 519 -5.54 -1.11 0.10
N LYS A 520 -6.30 -1.65 -0.86
CA LYS A 520 -7.77 -1.80 -0.80
C LYS A 520 -8.20 -2.82 0.24
N TYR A 521 -7.32 -3.73 0.66
CA TYR A 521 -7.54 -4.74 1.68
C TYR A 521 -6.54 -4.61 2.84
N GLU A 522 -5.93 -3.43 2.99
CA GLU A 522 -4.97 -3.17 4.05
C GLU A 522 -5.79 -3.10 5.32
N GLU A 523 -5.62 -4.11 6.15
CA GLU A 523 -6.29 -4.20 7.43
C GLU A 523 -5.66 -3.14 8.32
N VAL A 524 -6.41 -2.06 8.57
CA VAL A 524 -6.05 -1.03 9.54
C VAL A 524 -5.88 -1.74 10.88
N LYS A 525 -4.62 -1.93 11.29
CA LYS A 525 -4.24 -2.45 12.60
C LYS A 525 -3.94 -1.24 13.47
N GLU A 526 -4.75 -1.03 14.49
CA GLU A 526 -4.52 -0.01 15.52
C GLU A 526 -3.74 -0.66 16.68
N GLU A 527 -2.88 0.11 17.35
CA GLU A 527 -1.91 -0.42 18.32
C GLU A 527 -2.57 -1.09 19.55
N TRP A 528 -3.85 -0.79 19.84
CA TRP A 528 -4.62 -1.43 20.91
C TRP A 528 -4.95 -2.91 20.66
N GLU A 529 -4.83 -3.41 19.42
CA GLU A 529 -5.14 -4.80 19.06
C GLU A 529 -4.11 -5.83 19.57
N LYS A 530 -2.98 -5.38 20.14
CA LYS A 530 -1.88 -6.26 20.56
C LYS A 530 -1.98 -6.78 21.98
N GLU A 531 -2.78 -6.17 22.86
CA GLU A 531 -2.59 -6.41 24.29
C GLU A 531 -3.55 -7.47 24.88
N TYR A 532 -4.88 -7.37 24.84
CA TYR A 532 -5.77 -8.40 25.44
C TYR A 532 -7.23 -8.39 24.93
N GLY A 533 -7.48 -8.55 23.61
CA GLY A 533 -8.83 -8.53 23.01
C GLY A 533 -9.32 -9.88 22.44
N PRO A 534 -10.63 -10.04 22.16
CA PRO A 534 -11.20 -11.24 21.54
C PRO A 534 -10.59 -11.47 20.14
N GLN A 535 -10.49 -12.74 19.69
CA GLN A 535 -9.69 -13.10 18.51
C GLN A 535 -10.16 -12.36 17.25
N ARG A 536 -9.25 -11.68 16.56
CA ARG A 536 -9.57 -11.04 15.27
C ARG A 536 -9.68 -12.10 14.17
N PHE A 537 -10.84 -12.20 13.53
CA PHE A 537 -11.08 -13.06 12.38
C PHE A 537 -10.89 -12.31 11.07
N SER A 538 -10.35 -12.98 10.05
CA SER A 538 -10.33 -12.42 8.70
C SER A 538 -11.74 -12.45 8.10
N TYR A 539 -12.11 -11.41 7.34
CA TYR A 539 -13.39 -11.40 6.62
C TYR A 539 -13.54 -12.62 5.70
N LYS A 540 -12.45 -13.05 5.06
CA LYS A 540 -12.45 -14.23 4.17
C LYS A 540 -12.87 -15.49 4.93
N THR A 541 -12.34 -15.68 6.13
CA THR A 541 -12.69 -16.81 7.00
C THR A 541 -14.19 -16.81 7.32
N LEU A 542 -14.73 -15.66 7.76
CA LEU A 542 -16.16 -15.55 8.11
C LEU A 542 -17.08 -15.64 6.89
N TYR A 543 -16.66 -15.10 5.75
CA TYR A 543 -17.38 -15.23 4.49
C TYR A 543 -17.50 -16.69 4.05
N ILE A 544 -16.42 -17.47 4.14
CA ILE A 544 -16.45 -18.91 3.84
C ILE A 544 -17.31 -19.65 4.87
N ALA A 545 -17.11 -19.37 6.16
CA ALA A 545 -17.84 -20.02 7.25
C ALA A 545 -19.36 -19.84 7.13
N THR A 546 -19.81 -18.65 6.73
CA THR A 546 -21.23 -18.31 6.53
C THR A 546 -21.75 -18.62 5.12
N LYS A 547 -20.96 -19.31 4.29
CA LYS A 547 -21.28 -19.64 2.89
C LYS A 547 -21.64 -18.40 2.05
N GLY A 548 -21.00 -17.28 2.35
CA GLY A 548 -21.15 -15.98 1.69
C GLY A 548 -22.27 -15.11 2.25
N PHE A 549 -22.63 -15.26 3.54
CA PHE A 549 -23.75 -14.53 4.17
C PHE A 549 -25.08 -14.71 3.43
N LYS A 550 -25.34 -15.91 2.92
CA LYS A 550 -26.60 -16.24 2.22
C LYS A 550 -27.78 -16.27 3.20
N ASP A 551 -28.97 -15.92 2.72
CA ASP A 551 -30.19 -15.91 3.55
C ASP A 551 -30.52 -17.28 4.17
N LYS A 552 -30.13 -18.39 3.51
CA LYS A 552 -30.25 -19.75 4.09
C LYS A 552 -29.46 -19.94 5.39
N GLN A 553 -28.46 -19.09 5.66
CA GLN A 553 -27.71 -19.09 6.92
C GLN A 553 -28.21 -18.02 7.90
N LEU A 554 -29.22 -17.21 7.56
CA LEU A 554 -29.74 -16.17 8.44
C LEU A 554 -30.45 -16.81 9.64
N LEU A 555 -30.01 -16.46 10.84
CA LEU A 555 -30.61 -16.88 12.12
C LEU A 555 -31.62 -15.86 12.65
N GLY A 556 -31.40 -14.58 12.33
CA GLY A 556 -32.26 -13.48 12.73
C GLY A 556 -31.78 -12.15 12.16
N ALA A 557 -32.68 -11.18 12.09
CA ALA A 557 -32.41 -9.80 11.69
C ALA A 557 -33.17 -8.87 12.63
N GLY A 558 -32.53 -7.78 13.06
CA GLY A 558 -33.13 -6.78 13.96
C GLY A 558 -32.39 -5.44 13.88
N GLY A 559 -32.70 -4.52 14.79
CA GLY A 559 -32.12 -3.16 14.82
C GLY A 559 -30.59 -3.14 14.90
N PHE A 560 -29.99 -4.18 15.48
CA PHE A 560 -28.54 -4.35 15.65
C PHE A 560 -27.86 -5.07 14.47
N GLY A 561 -28.59 -5.36 13.39
CA GLY A 561 -28.07 -5.98 12.17
C GLY A 561 -28.58 -7.41 11.93
N LYS A 562 -27.81 -8.20 11.18
CA LYS A 562 -28.18 -9.56 10.74
C LYS A 562 -27.24 -10.60 11.33
N VAL A 563 -27.77 -11.69 11.87
CA VAL A 563 -26.98 -12.78 12.46
C VAL A 563 -27.01 -13.99 11.56
N TYR A 564 -25.84 -14.54 11.22
CA TYR A 564 -25.70 -15.68 10.32
C TYR A 564 -25.07 -16.88 11.04
N LYS A 565 -25.54 -18.08 10.74
CA LYS A 565 -24.89 -19.34 11.08
C LYS A 565 -23.62 -19.50 10.25
N GLY A 566 -22.55 -19.98 10.89
CA GLY A 566 -21.33 -20.39 10.20
C GLY A 566 -20.66 -21.59 10.84
N THR A 567 -19.71 -22.18 10.11
CA THR A 567 -18.83 -23.23 10.60
C THR A 567 -17.40 -22.89 10.24
N LEU A 568 -16.50 -22.79 11.22
CA LEU A 568 -15.11 -22.42 10.98
C LEU A 568 -14.37 -23.53 10.23
N ALA A 569 -13.46 -23.16 9.32
CA ALA A 569 -12.63 -24.13 8.61
C ALA A 569 -11.74 -24.89 9.61
N ASN A 570 -11.64 -26.20 9.47
CA ASN A 570 -10.87 -27.11 10.35
C ASN A 570 -11.45 -27.29 11.76
N SER A 571 -12.70 -26.88 12.01
CA SER A 571 -13.42 -27.14 13.26
C SER A 571 -14.84 -27.59 12.98
N THR A 572 -15.39 -28.47 13.82
CA THR A 572 -16.84 -28.78 13.83
C THR A 572 -17.65 -27.72 14.59
N GLU A 573 -16.98 -26.75 15.22
CA GLU A 573 -17.59 -25.70 16.02
C GLU A 573 -18.48 -24.79 15.15
N GLN A 574 -19.75 -24.72 15.52
CA GLN A 574 -20.71 -23.81 14.91
C GLN A 574 -20.61 -22.45 15.57
N ILE A 575 -20.63 -21.41 14.75
CA ILE A 575 -20.55 -20.01 15.18
C ILE A 575 -21.78 -19.23 14.75
N ALA A 576 -22.06 -18.15 15.46
CA ALA A 576 -23.01 -17.12 15.06
C ALA A 576 -22.25 -15.83 14.73
N VAL A 577 -22.42 -15.33 13.51
CA VAL A 577 -21.76 -14.12 13.02
C VAL A 577 -22.78 -12.99 12.92
N LYS A 578 -22.74 -12.04 13.86
CA LYS A 578 -23.56 -10.82 13.86
C LYS A 578 -22.90 -9.77 12.97
N LYS A 579 -23.51 -9.51 11.82
CA LYS A 579 -23.14 -8.42 10.90
C LYS A 579 -23.90 -7.17 11.32
N VAL A 580 -23.19 -6.27 11.99
CA VAL A 580 -23.73 -5.00 12.50
C VAL A 580 -24.02 -4.06 11.33
N SER A 581 -25.16 -3.37 11.39
CA SER A 581 -25.51 -2.35 10.41
C SER A 581 -24.52 -1.18 10.47
N HIS A 582 -23.87 -0.87 9.36
CA HIS A 582 -22.94 0.25 9.24
C HIS A 582 -23.66 1.58 8.86
N GLU A 583 -24.99 1.62 8.86
CA GLU A 583 -25.73 2.77 8.33
C GLU A 583 -25.74 3.99 9.27
N THR A 584 -25.24 3.86 10.51
CA THR A 584 -25.22 4.93 11.51
C THR A 584 -23.94 4.92 12.37
N ASP A 585 -23.55 6.08 12.92
CA ASP A 585 -22.46 6.19 13.90
C ASP A 585 -22.74 5.39 15.20
N GLN A 586 -24.02 5.07 15.43
CA GLN A 586 -24.48 4.26 16.53
C GLN A 586 -24.00 2.80 16.41
N GLY A 587 -24.05 2.21 15.21
CA GLY A 587 -23.59 0.83 15.00
C GLY A 587 -22.09 0.63 15.27
N MET A 588 -21.26 1.65 15.00
CA MET A 588 -19.83 1.60 15.34
C MET A 588 -19.61 1.69 16.86
N LYS A 589 -20.39 2.52 17.56
CA LYS A 589 -20.33 2.61 19.03
C LYS A 589 -20.74 1.30 19.68
N GLU A 590 -21.81 0.67 19.21
CA GLU A 590 -22.29 -0.63 19.71
C GLU A 590 -21.26 -1.72 19.48
N PHE A 591 -20.68 -1.78 18.27
CA PHE A 591 -19.61 -2.71 17.93
C PHE A 591 -18.40 -2.61 18.88
N VAL A 592 -17.96 -1.38 19.17
CA VAL A 592 -16.84 -1.15 20.11
C VAL A 592 -17.25 -1.48 21.55
N SER A 593 -18.45 -1.05 21.98
CA SER A 593 -18.96 -1.32 23.33
C SER A 593 -18.98 -2.81 23.61
N GLU A 594 -19.42 -3.60 22.64
CA GLU A 594 -19.54 -5.05 22.76
C GLU A 594 -18.17 -5.73 22.81
N ILE A 595 -17.20 -5.31 21.99
CA ILE A 595 -15.82 -5.83 22.03
C ILE A 595 -15.14 -5.52 23.37
N VAL A 596 -15.26 -4.28 23.84
CA VAL A 596 -14.62 -3.81 25.08
C VAL A 596 -15.26 -4.48 26.29
N SER A 597 -16.59 -4.56 26.33
CA SER A 597 -17.31 -5.16 27.46
C SER A 597 -17.13 -6.67 27.47
N MET A 598 -17.34 -7.37 26.36
CA MET A 598 -17.37 -8.85 26.32
C MET A 598 -16.01 -9.51 26.13
N GLY A 599 -14.99 -8.75 25.71
CA GLY A 599 -13.68 -9.32 25.39
C GLY A 599 -13.03 -10.12 26.53
N ARG A 600 -13.34 -9.77 27.79
CA ARG A 600 -12.77 -10.40 28.99
C ARG A 600 -13.81 -11.08 29.90
N LEU A 601 -15.10 -10.88 29.67
CA LEU A 601 -16.15 -11.48 30.49
C LEU A 601 -16.27 -12.97 30.20
N ARG A 602 -16.22 -13.80 31.24
CA ARG A 602 -16.41 -15.25 31.13
C ARG A 602 -17.33 -15.76 32.23
N HIS A 603 -18.54 -16.14 31.85
CA HIS A 603 -19.51 -16.71 32.76
C HIS A 603 -20.41 -17.70 32.01
N LYS A 604 -20.84 -18.78 32.67
CA LYS A 604 -21.64 -19.87 32.05
C LYS A 604 -22.99 -19.40 31.52
N ASN A 605 -23.54 -18.34 32.10
CA ASN A 605 -24.81 -17.72 31.70
C ASN A 605 -24.63 -16.43 30.87
N LEU A 606 -23.45 -16.22 30.27
CA LEU A 606 -23.21 -15.16 29.29
C LEU A 606 -22.89 -15.78 27.92
N VAL A 607 -23.38 -15.15 26.85
CA VAL A 607 -23.08 -15.56 25.48
C VAL A 607 -21.63 -15.20 25.16
N ARG A 608 -20.77 -16.20 24.93
CA ARG A 608 -19.33 -15.95 24.74
C ARG A 608 -19.03 -15.28 23.40
N LEU A 609 -18.40 -14.11 23.44
CA LEU A 609 -17.79 -13.48 22.27
C LEU A 609 -16.47 -14.20 21.94
N LEU A 610 -16.43 -14.88 20.78
CA LEU A 610 -15.24 -15.59 20.31
C LEU A 610 -14.25 -14.64 19.63
N GLY A 611 -14.77 -13.61 18.97
CA GLY A 611 -13.95 -12.73 18.16
C GLY A 611 -14.72 -11.67 17.39
N TYR A 612 -13.98 -10.90 16.60
CA TYR A 612 -14.53 -9.85 15.77
C TYR A 612 -13.81 -9.75 14.44
N CYS A 613 -14.45 -9.14 13.45
CA CYS A 613 -13.84 -8.78 12.18
C CYS A 613 -14.28 -7.37 11.81
N ARG A 614 -13.31 -6.50 11.54
CA ARG A 614 -13.54 -5.16 11.03
C ARG A 614 -12.84 -4.99 9.68
N ARG A 615 -13.60 -4.69 8.64
CA ARG A 615 -13.05 -4.45 7.29
C ARG A 615 -13.88 -3.40 6.55
N LYS A 616 -13.35 -2.19 6.39
CA LYS A 616 -14.08 -1.06 5.78
C LYS A 616 -15.42 -0.83 6.48
N LYS A 617 -16.54 -1.06 5.76
CA LYS A 617 -17.91 -0.94 6.27
C LYS A 617 -18.47 -2.24 6.87
N GLU A 618 -17.67 -3.30 6.92
CA GLU A 618 -18.08 -4.60 7.48
C GLU A 618 -17.66 -4.66 8.95
N LEU A 619 -18.65 -4.64 9.84
CA LEU A 619 -18.51 -4.81 11.29
C LEU A 619 -19.16 -6.14 11.66
N LEU A 620 -18.35 -7.10 12.09
CA LEU A 620 -18.76 -8.49 12.32
C LEU A 620 -18.32 -8.92 13.72
N LEU A 621 -19.25 -9.42 14.52
CA LEU A 621 -19.00 -10.02 15.83
C LEU A 621 -19.27 -11.52 15.74
N VAL A 622 -18.41 -12.32 16.35
CA VAL A 622 -18.43 -13.78 16.27
C VAL A 622 -18.68 -14.37 17.64
N TYR A 623 -19.79 -15.09 17.80
CA TYR A 623 -20.19 -15.75 19.04
C TYR A 623 -20.25 -17.26 18.86
N GLU A 624 -20.28 -17.96 19.99
CA GLU A 624 -20.71 -19.35 20.01
C GLU A 624 -22.17 -19.48 19.53
N ARG A 625 -22.50 -20.60 18.89
CA ARG A 625 -23.85 -20.84 18.37
C ARG A 625 -24.77 -21.29 19.51
N MET A 626 -25.90 -20.58 19.66
CA MET A 626 -27.00 -20.96 20.56
C MET A 626 -28.09 -21.72 19.80
N GLU A 627 -28.12 -23.05 19.88
CA GLU A 627 -28.93 -23.93 19.04
C GLU A 627 -30.41 -23.55 19.02
N ASN A 628 -30.96 -23.23 20.19
CA ASN A 628 -32.38 -23.01 20.39
C ASN A 628 -32.83 -21.56 20.10
N GLY A 629 -31.89 -20.63 19.93
CA GLY A 629 -32.20 -19.23 19.66
C GLY A 629 -32.61 -18.46 20.92
N SER A 630 -33.43 -17.42 20.77
CA SER A 630 -33.83 -16.52 21.85
C SER A 630 -35.06 -17.01 22.63
N LEU A 631 -35.15 -16.65 23.91
CA LEU A 631 -36.20 -17.08 24.84
C LEU A 631 -37.59 -16.56 24.45
N ASP A 632 -37.67 -15.34 23.94
CA ASP A 632 -38.92 -14.72 23.46
C ASP A 632 -39.66 -15.60 22.44
N LYS A 633 -38.93 -16.35 21.60
CA LYS A 633 -39.53 -17.31 20.64
C LYS A 633 -40.23 -18.47 21.32
N PHE A 634 -39.81 -18.88 22.52
CA PHE A 634 -40.50 -19.90 23.30
C PHE A 634 -41.64 -19.31 24.14
N LEU A 635 -41.57 -18.02 24.46
CA LEU A 635 -42.59 -17.33 25.25
C LEU A 635 -43.75 -16.78 24.40
N PHE A 636 -43.56 -16.42 23.13
CA PHE A 636 -44.61 -15.74 22.36
C PHE A 636 -44.98 -16.41 21.04
N ASN A 637 -44.21 -17.41 20.59
CA ASN A 637 -44.52 -18.13 19.36
C ASN A 637 -45.11 -19.50 19.67
N ASP A 638 -46.30 -19.76 19.14
CA ASP A 638 -47.02 -21.03 19.31
C ASP A 638 -46.39 -22.18 18.51
N ASP A 639 -45.52 -21.89 17.53
CA ASP A 639 -44.78 -22.91 16.76
C ASP A 639 -43.69 -23.63 17.57
N LYS A 640 -43.32 -23.09 18.75
CA LYS A 640 -42.29 -23.65 19.62
C LYS A 640 -42.94 -24.39 20.81
N PRO A 641 -42.34 -25.51 21.27
CA PRO A 641 -42.82 -26.17 22.46
C PRO A 641 -42.74 -25.22 23.66
N THR A 642 -43.82 -25.16 24.44
CA THR A 642 -43.87 -24.30 25.63
C THR A 642 -42.85 -24.78 26.67
N LEU A 643 -42.01 -23.88 27.16
CA LEU A 643 -41.08 -24.19 28.25
C LEU A 643 -41.84 -24.46 29.55
N HIS A 644 -41.53 -25.58 30.19
CA HIS A 644 -42.07 -25.92 31.52
C HIS A 644 -41.55 -24.96 32.58
N TRP A 645 -42.30 -24.83 33.68
CA TRP A 645 -41.93 -23.92 34.78
C TRP A 645 -40.51 -24.15 35.30
N PHE A 646 -40.10 -25.40 35.50
CA PHE A 646 -38.74 -25.72 35.93
C PHE A 646 -37.67 -25.11 35.03
N GLN A 647 -37.82 -25.20 33.71
CA GLN A 647 -36.89 -24.61 32.74
C GLN A 647 -36.88 -23.09 32.83
N ARG A 648 -38.07 -22.46 32.90
CA ARG A 648 -38.19 -21.01 33.08
C ARG A 648 -37.50 -20.52 34.35
N PHE A 649 -37.68 -21.24 35.46
CA PHE A 649 -37.07 -20.91 36.73
C PHE A 649 -35.54 -21.06 36.70
N GLN A 650 -35.01 -22.09 36.03
CA GLN A 650 -33.57 -22.23 35.80
C GLN A 650 -33.01 -21.12 34.92
N ILE A 651 -33.73 -20.70 33.89
CA ILE A 651 -33.33 -19.57 33.04
C ILE A 651 -33.28 -18.28 33.86
N ILE A 652 -34.30 -18.01 34.70
CA ILE A 652 -34.32 -16.87 35.62
C ILE A 652 -33.09 -16.87 36.53
N LYS A 653 -32.78 -18.01 37.17
CA LYS A 653 -31.59 -18.16 38.02
C LYS A 653 -30.30 -17.95 37.25
N GLY A 654 -30.21 -18.47 36.03
CA GLY A 654 -29.06 -18.29 35.15
C GLY A 654 -28.81 -16.82 34.81
N VAL A 655 -29.85 -16.09 34.39
CA VAL A 655 -29.75 -14.65 34.08
C VAL A 655 -29.43 -13.84 35.34
N ALA A 656 -30.01 -14.18 36.50
CA ALA A 656 -29.67 -13.54 37.76
C ALA A 656 -28.19 -13.74 38.13
N SER A 657 -27.67 -14.96 37.94
CA SER A 657 -26.24 -15.28 38.15
C SER A 657 -25.34 -14.51 37.19
N ALA A 658 -25.72 -14.36 35.93
CA ALA A 658 -24.97 -13.53 34.97
C ALA A 658 -24.96 -12.06 35.39
N LEU A 659 -26.10 -11.52 35.82
CA LEU A 659 -26.21 -10.12 36.22
C LEU A 659 -25.45 -9.84 37.53
N LEU A 660 -25.45 -10.78 38.47
CA LEU A 660 -24.61 -10.73 39.68
C LEU A 660 -23.13 -10.62 39.31
N TYR A 661 -22.67 -11.46 38.39
CA TYR A 661 -21.30 -11.40 37.91
C TYR A 661 -20.93 -10.05 37.29
N LEU A 662 -21.83 -9.48 36.46
CA LEU A 662 -21.62 -8.18 35.81
C LEU A 662 -21.60 -7.00 36.80
N HIS A 663 -22.43 -7.03 37.83
CA HIS A 663 -22.58 -5.92 38.78
C HIS A 663 -21.58 -5.98 39.93
N GLU A 664 -21.21 -7.18 40.39
CA GLU A 664 -20.52 -7.37 41.68
C GLU A 664 -19.20 -8.15 41.59
N ASP A 665 -19.09 -9.18 40.73
CA ASP A 665 -17.95 -10.10 40.77
C ASP A 665 -16.83 -9.77 39.76
N TRP A 666 -17.13 -8.98 38.71
CA TRP A 666 -16.13 -8.57 37.72
C TRP A 666 -15.32 -7.33 38.15
N GLU A 667 -14.09 -7.16 37.64
CA GLU A 667 -13.17 -6.06 37.99
C GLU A 667 -13.84 -4.68 37.97
N GLN A 668 -14.64 -4.41 36.93
CA GLN A 668 -15.44 -3.20 36.74
C GLN A 668 -16.94 -3.53 36.78
N VAL A 669 -17.76 -2.56 37.17
CA VAL A 669 -19.22 -2.69 37.09
C VAL A 669 -19.63 -2.61 35.63
N VAL A 670 -20.29 -3.65 35.11
CA VAL A 670 -20.83 -3.68 33.75
C VAL A 670 -22.35 -3.52 33.82
N LEU A 671 -22.86 -2.40 33.33
CA LEU A 671 -24.30 -2.19 33.16
C LEU A 671 -24.73 -2.71 31.79
N HIS A 672 -25.69 -3.64 31.75
CA HIS A 672 -26.14 -4.31 30.52
C HIS A 672 -27.04 -3.41 29.67
N ARG A 673 -28.01 -2.74 30.31
CA ARG A 673 -28.94 -1.74 29.74
C ARG A 673 -29.99 -2.22 28.74
N ASP A 674 -29.92 -3.48 28.28
CA ASP A 674 -30.96 -4.08 27.42
C ASP A 674 -31.33 -5.51 27.87
N ILE A 675 -31.67 -5.69 29.16
CA ILE A 675 -32.09 -7.00 29.69
C ILE A 675 -33.55 -7.26 29.27
N LYS A 676 -33.77 -8.29 28.45
CA LYS A 676 -35.09 -8.72 27.93
C LYS A 676 -35.05 -10.16 27.40
N ALA A 677 -36.19 -10.85 27.26
CA ALA A 677 -36.19 -12.23 26.78
C ALA A 677 -35.61 -12.42 25.37
N SER A 678 -35.70 -11.43 24.47
CA SER A 678 -35.09 -11.54 23.12
C SER A 678 -33.55 -11.52 23.14
N ASN A 679 -32.95 -11.00 24.21
CA ASN A 679 -31.50 -10.98 24.43
C ASN A 679 -31.00 -12.17 25.30
N VAL A 680 -31.91 -13.01 25.79
CA VAL A 680 -31.56 -14.27 26.47
C VAL A 680 -31.61 -15.39 25.46
N LEU A 681 -30.44 -15.96 25.15
CA LEU A 681 -30.30 -17.08 24.22
C LEU A 681 -30.26 -18.41 24.97
N LEU A 682 -30.75 -19.47 24.32
CA LEU A 682 -30.83 -20.83 24.85
C LEU A 682 -29.82 -21.73 24.13
N ASP A 683 -28.96 -22.40 24.90
CA ASP A 683 -28.05 -23.44 24.40
C ASP A 683 -28.79 -24.77 24.16
N SER A 684 -28.06 -25.81 23.73
CA SER A 684 -28.61 -27.13 23.42
C SER A 684 -29.43 -27.75 24.56
N ASP A 685 -29.07 -27.45 25.81
CA ASP A 685 -29.69 -28.00 27.02
C ASP A 685 -30.79 -27.08 27.58
N LEU A 686 -31.16 -26.03 26.82
CA LEU A 686 -32.14 -24.99 27.20
C LEU A 686 -31.71 -24.16 28.41
N ASN A 687 -30.41 -24.02 28.66
CA ASN A 687 -29.91 -23.08 29.67
C ASN A 687 -29.91 -21.65 29.12
N GLY A 688 -30.35 -20.70 29.94
CA GLY A 688 -30.38 -19.27 29.61
C GLY A 688 -29.00 -18.62 29.67
N ARG A 689 -28.64 -17.93 28.59
CA ARG A 689 -27.42 -17.13 28.46
C ARG A 689 -27.75 -15.71 28.01
N LEU A 690 -27.39 -14.73 28.81
CA LEU A 690 -27.58 -13.32 28.50
C LEU A 690 -26.57 -12.87 27.45
N GLY A 691 -27.07 -12.24 26.38
CA GLY A 691 -26.27 -11.71 25.28
C GLY A 691 -26.70 -10.29 24.89
N ASP A 692 -26.10 -9.80 23.80
CA ASP A 692 -26.26 -8.45 23.25
C ASP A 692 -25.79 -7.31 24.19
N PHE A 693 -24.49 -7.06 24.14
CA PHE A 693 -23.83 -6.04 24.95
C PHE A 693 -23.60 -4.73 24.17
N GLY A 694 -24.32 -4.52 23.06
CA GLY A 694 -24.16 -3.34 22.21
C GLY A 694 -24.41 -2.02 22.97
N LEU A 695 -25.28 -2.03 23.97
CA LEU A 695 -25.58 -0.85 24.80
C LEU A 695 -24.81 -0.81 26.13
N ALA A 696 -24.01 -1.84 26.42
CA ALA A 696 -23.37 -2.01 27.72
C ALA A 696 -22.34 -0.90 28.03
N ARG A 697 -22.12 -0.65 29.32
CA ARG A 697 -21.17 0.36 29.82
C ARG A 697 -20.37 -0.18 30.99
N LEU A 698 -19.07 0.11 31.01
CA LEU A 698 -18.18 -0.21 32.13
C LEU A 698 -17.96 1.04 33.00
N TYR A 699 -17.99 0.84 34.31
CA TYR A 699 -17.71 1.85 35.31
C TYR A 699 -16.72 1.28 36.33
N ASP A 700 -15.77 2.11 36.77
CA ASP A 700 -14.98 1.82 37.95
C ASP A 700 -15.89 1.79 39.18
N ARG A 701 -15.59 0.92 40.15
CA ARG A 701 -16.49 0.65 41.29
C ARG A 701 -16.81 1.90 42.13
N ASP A 702 -15.96 2.93 42.06
CA ASP A 702 -16.08 4.19 42.79
C ASP A 702 -16.40 5.41 41.88
N GLY A 703 -16.65 5.18 40.58
CA GLY A 703 -16.94 6.25 39.63
C GLY A 703 -18.41 6.69 39.61
N ASP A 704 -18.68 8.00 39.58
CA ASP A 704 -20.05 8.52 39.46
C ASP A 704 -20.63 8.24 38.06
N PRO A 705 -21.81 7.61 37.93
CA PRO A 705 -22.46 7.38 36.65
C PRO A 705 -22.73 8.68 35.90
N GLN A 706 -22.01 8.86 34.80
CA GLN A 706 -22.16 9.99 33.87
C GLN A 706 -23.50 9.93 33.14
N THR A 707 -24.02 11.09 32.74
CA THR A 707 -25.22 11.18 31.89
C THR A 707 -24.94 10.50 30.55
N THR A 708 -25.84 9.59 30.16
CA THR A 708 -25.74 8.83 28.92
C THR A 708 -26.94 9.08 28.04
N ARG A 709 -26.80 8.80 26.74
CA ARG A 709 -27.93 8.78 25.81
C ARG A 709 -28.99 7.80 26.33
N LEU A 710 -30.24 8.24 26.42
CA LEU A 710 -31.38 7.40 26.75
C LEU A 710 -31.61 6.40 25.62
N VAL A 711 -31.37 5.12 25.91
CA VAL A 711 -31.53 3.98 24.99
C VAL A 711 -32.08 2.80 25.79
N GLY A 712 -32.96 2.01 25.18
CA GLY A 712 -33.56 0.81 25.76
C GLY A 712 -34.90 0.47 25.10
N THR A 713 -35.46 -0.67 25.50
CA THR A 713 -36.71 -1.20 24.93
C THR A 713 -37.91 -0.75 25.78
N LEU A 714 -38.98 -0.26 25.14
CA LEU A 714 -40.19 0.18 25.84
C LEU A 714 -40.79 -0.98 26.66
N GLY A 715 -41.16 -0.71 27.91
CA GLY A 715 -41.59 -1.74 28.89
C GLY A 715 -40.47 -2.25 29.80
N TYR A 716 -39.20 -2.07 29.42
CA TYR A 716 -38.01 -2.40 30.23
C TYR A 716 -37.25 -1.17 30.71
N LEU A 717 -37.54 0.00 30.12
CA LEU A 717 -36.90 1.27 30.46
C LEU A 717 -37.29 1.73 31.86
N ASP A 718 -36.27 1.95 32.70
CA ASP A 718 -36.41 2.54 34.02
C ASP A 718 -36.96 3.98 33.94
N PRO A 719 -38.08 4.30 34.63
CA PRO A 719 -38.61 5.66 34.70
C PRO A 719 -37.57 6.69 35.16
N GLU A 720 -36.69 6.36 36.10
CA GLU A 720 -35.68 7.31 36.56
C GLU A 720 -34.58 7.55 35.51
N LEU A 721 -34.19 6.50 34.77
CA LEU A 721 -33.28 6.63 33.64
C LEU A 721 -33.86 7.59 32.59
N THR A 722 -35.17 7.55 32.35
CA THR A 722 -35.82 8.49 31.42
C THR A 722 -35.78 9.95 31.90
N ARG A 723 -35.79 10.16 33.22
CA ARG A 723 -35.77 11.49 33.85
C ARG A 723 -34.35 12.08 33.98
N THR A 724 -33.38 11.25 34.34
CA THR A 724 -32.03 11.69 34.72
C THR A 724 -30.98 11.46 33.64
N GLY A 725 -31.24 10.54 32.70
CA GLY A 725 -30.26 10.07 31.72
C GLY A 725 -29.08 9.26 32.33
N LYS A 726 -29.07 9.01 33.64
CA LYS A 726 -28.00 8.28 34.33
C LYS A 726 -28.30 6.79 34.33
N ALA A 727 -27.44 6.00 33.69
CA ALA A 727 -27.50 4.55 33.76
C ALA A 727 -26.90 4.06 35.09
N THR A 728 -27.64 3.26 35.84
CA THR A 728 -27.23 2.74 37.16
C THR A 728 -27.52 1.25 37.27
N LYS A 729 -26.94 0.56 38.28
CA LYS A 729 -27.31 -0.83 38.61
C LYS A 729 -28.82 -0.97 38.83
N ALA A 730 -29.45 0.03 39.44
CA ALA A 730 -30.88 0.04 39.69
C ALA A 730 -31.72 0.08 38.40
N ALA A 731 -31.22 0.69 37.31
CA ALA A 731 -31.89 0.67 36.01
C ALA A 731 -31.89 -0.75 35.40
N ASP A 732 -30.77 -1.48 35.49
CA ASP A 732 -30.70 -2.89 35.11
C ASP A 732 -31.64 -3.75 35.98
N MET A 733 -31.75 -3.45 37.28
CA MET A 733 -32.71 -4.15 38.16
C MET A 733 -34.16 -3.93 37.72
N PHE A 734 -34.52 -2.73 37.26
CA PHE A 734 -35.87 -2.48 36.73
C PHE A 734 -36.15 -3.33 35.49
N ALA A 735 -35.21 -3.38 34.54
CA ALA A 735 -35.31 -4.20 33.34
C ALA A 735 -35.37 -5.70 33.69
N PHE A 736 -34.58 -6.15 34.67
CA PHE A 736 -34.64 -7.51 35.19
C PHE A 736 -36.00 -7.83 35.82
N GLY A 737 -36.62 -6.89 36.54
CA GLY A 737 -37.98 -7.03 37.06
C GLY A 737 -39.01 -7.25 35.95
N ALA A 738 -38.95 -6.45 34.88
CA ALA A 738 -39.80 -6.63 33.70
C ALA A 738 -39.57 -7.99 33.03
N PHE A 739 -38.32 -8.44 32.94
CA PHE A 739 -37.95 -9.78 32.44
C PHE A 739 -38.52 -10.92 33.30
N LEU A 740 -38.50 -10.81 34.63
CA LEU A 740 -39.11 -11.82 35.50
C LEU A 740 -40.61 -11.98 35.23
N LEU A 741 -41.31 -10.85 35.12
CA LEU A 741 -42.74 -10.84 34.83
C LEU A 741 -43.01 -11.37 33.42
N GLU A 742 -42.19 -11.01 32.44
CA GLU A 742 -42.27 -11.52 31.06
C GLU A 742 -42.22 -13.04 31.02
N VAL A 743 -41.25 -13.65 31.72
CA VAL A 743 -41.04 -15.11 31.74
C VAL A 743 -42.15 -15.83 32.50
N ALA A 744 -42.60 -15.29 33.64
CA ALA A 744 -43.64 -15.89 34.47
C ALA A 744 -45.04 -15.81 33.82
N CYS A 745 -45.37 -14.65 33.25
CA CYS A 745 -46.67 -14.39 32.65
C CYS A 745 -46.78 -14.83 31.18
N GLY A 746 -45.66 -15.09 30.50
CA GLY A 746 -45.65 -15.39 29.06
C GLY A 746 -46.24 -14.24 28.23
N ARG A 747 -46.13 -13.01 28.71
CA ARG A 747 -46.67 -11.78 28.09
C ARG A 747 -45.56 -10.77 27.90
N LYS A 748 -45.62 -9.98 26.82
CA LYS A 748 -44.68 -8.88 26.60
C LYS A 748 -44.89 -7.80 27.69
N PRO A 749 -43.81 -7.20 28.25
CA PRO A 749 -43.94 -6.15 29.26
C PRO A 749 -44.69 -4.90 28.79
N PHE A 750 -44.65 -4.64 27.48
CA PHE A 750 -45.47 -3.63 26.81
C PHE A 750 -46.16 -4.25 25.58
N ASP A 751 -47.48 -4.14 25.53
CA ASP A 751 -48.28 -4.57 24.37
C ASP A 751 -49.30 -3.46 23.99
N PRO A 752 -49.07 -2.73 22.88
CA PRO A 752 -49.95 -1.64 22.47
C PRO A 752 -51.32 -2.12 21.99
N ASN A 753 -51.49 -3.43 21.75
CA ASN A 753 -52.77 -4.00 21.30
C ASN A 753 -53.72 -4.32 22.47
N LYS A 754 -53.26 -4.15 23.71
CA LYS A 754 -54.07 -4.35 24.92
C LYS A 754 -54.78 -3.06 25.33
N PRO A 755 -55.92 -3.15 26.06
CA PRO A 755 -56.60 -1.97 26.56
C PRO A 755 -55.66 -1.14 27.47
N PRO A 756 -55.87 0.19 27.62
CA PRO A 756 -54.97 1.09 28.34
C PRO A 756 -54.53 0.60 29.71
N GLN A 757 -55.43 -0.07 30.43
CA GLN A 757 -55.15 -0.59 31.76
C GLN A 757 -54.30 -1.88 31.75
N GLU A 758 -54.11 -2.54 30.60
CA GLU A 758 -53.31 -3.76 30.43
C GLU A 758 -52.11 -3.59 29.49
N ILE A 759 -51.84 -2.37 29.02
CA ILE A 759 -50.72 -2.07 28.12
C ILE A 759 -49.38 -2.48 28.76
N PHE A 760 -49.21 -2.19 30.05
CA PHE A 760 -48.02 -2.56 30.81
C PHE A 760 -48.28 -3.78 31.69
N LEU A 761 -47.45 -4.81 31.53
CA LEU A 761 -47.60 -6.06 32.27
C LEU A 761 -47.46 -5.86 33.78
N VAL A 762 -46.55 -4.97 34.21
CA VAL A 762 -46.35 -4.65 35.62
C VAL A 762 -47.65 -4.20 36.31
N ASP A 763 -48.51 -3.46 35.62
CA ASP A 763 -49.78 -2.97 36.15
C ASP A 763 -50.81 -4.09 36.29
N VAL A 764 -50.80 -5.04 35.35
CA VAL A 764 -51.64 -6.24 35.41
C VAL A 764 -51.27 -7.07 36.65
N VAL A 765 -49.99 -7.37 36.85
CA VAL A 765 -49.53 -8.19 37.98
C VAL A 765 -49.79 -7.47 39.31
N LYS A 766 -49.54 -6.14 39.38
CA LYS A 766 -49.89 -5.32 40.55
C LYS A 766 -51.36 -5.40 40.90
N ARG A 767 -52.27 -5.34 39.92
CA ARG A 767 -53.71 -5.47 40.16
C ARG A 767 -54.11 -6.86 40.65
N CYS A 768 -53.51 -7.91 40.09
CA CYS A 768 -53.76 -9.28 40.53
C CYS A 768 -53.32 -9.45 41.99
N TRP A 769 -52.16 -8.91 42.37
CA TRP A 769 -51.71 -8.91 43.76
C TRP A 769 -52.62 -8.10 44.68
N LYS A 770 -53.10 -6.92 44.26
CA LYS A 770 -54.06 -6.13 45.05
C LYS A 770 -55.36 -6.88 45.38
N ARG A 771 -55.69 -7.92 44.61
CA ARG A 771 -56.87 -8.79 44.83
C ARG A 771 -56.50 -10.09 45.54
N ASP A 772 -55.28 -10.21 46.06
CA ASP A 772 -54.72 -11.43 46.64
C ASP A 772 -54.73 -12.64 45.68
N ALA A 773 -54.65 -12.35 44.39
CA ALA A 773 -54.75 -13.33 43.30
C ALA A 773 -53.59 -13.17 42.30
N ILE A 774 -52.37 -12.94 42.79
CA ILE A 774 -51.19 -12.66 41.96
C ILE A 774 -50.91 -13.77 40.92
N ILE A 775 -51.28 -15.01 41.26
CA ILE A 775 -51.19 -16.22 40.42
C ILE A 775 -52.07 -16.12 39.16
N ASP A 776 -53.11 -15.30 39.13
CA ASP A 776 -53.95 -15.09 37.94
C ASP A 776 -53.19 -14.46 36.76
N ALA A 777 -52.03 -13.86 37.02
CA ALA A 777 -51.19 -13.26 35.99
C ALA A 777 -50.29 -14.26 35.24
N ILE A 778 -50.26 -15.53 35.66
CA ILE A 778 -49.37 -16.56 35.12
C ILE A 778 -49.72 -16.90 33.67
N ASP A 779 -48.71 -17.34 32.91
CA ASP A 779 -48.88 -17.89 31.56
C ASP A 779 -49.89 -19.06 31.55
N PRO A 780 -51.06 -18.90 30.88
CA PRO A 780 -52.07 -19.96 30.82
C PRO A 780 -51.56 -21.25 30.17
N ARG A 781 -50.52 -21.18 29.33
CA ARG A 781 -49.94 -22.34 28.65
C ARG A 781 -49.18 -23.28 29.60
N LEU A 782 -48.89 -22.84 30.83
CA LEU A 782 -48.35 -23.71 31.87
C LEU A 782 -49.40 -24.69 32.42
N GLN A 783 -50.70 -24.49 32.13
CA GLN A 783 -51.80 -25.42 32.46
C GLN A 783 -51.84 -25.85 33.95
N GLY A 784 -51.45 -24.96 34.87
CA GLY A 784 -51.39 -25.28 36.30
C GLY A 784 -50.16 -26.10 36.74
N ILE A 785 -49.24 -26.43 35.83
CA ILE A 785 -48.03 -27.22 36.12
C ILE A 785 -46.87 -26.28 36.48
N TYR A 786 -46.84 -25.85 37.73
CA TYR A 786 -45.78 -25.03 38.31
C TYR A 786 -45.72 -25.19 39.83
N VAL A 787 -44.60 -24.78 40.44
CA VAL A 787 -44.48 -24.74 41.90
C VAL A 787 -45.00 -23.39 42.37
N VAL A 788 -46.09 -23.40 43.15
CA VAL A 788 -46.82 -22.18 43.54
C VAL A 788 -45.91 -21.21 44.30
N GLU A 789 -45.13 -21.70 45.27
CA GLU A 789 -44.27 -20.86 46.09
C GLU A 789 -43.14 -20.20 45.27
N GLU A 790 -42.58 -20.93 44.30
CA GLU A 790 -41.55 -20.38 43.41
C GLU A 790 -42.13 -19.32 42.48
N MET A 791 -43.31 -19.58 41.92
CA MET A 791 -43.98 -18.68 40.99
C MET A 791 -44.41 -17.38 41.68
N GLU A 792 -45.06 -17.48 42.83
CA GLU A 792 -45.47 -16.34 43.63
C GLU A 792 -44.25 -15.49 44.01
N LYS A 793 -43.17 -16.15 44.42
CA LYS A 793 -41.89 -15.51 44.73
C LYS A 793 -41.32 -14.75 43.52
N VAL A 794 -41.28 -15.36 42.33
CA VAL A 794 -40.80 -14.69 41.10
C VAL A 794 -41.64 -13.46 40.76
N LEU A 795 -42.98 -13.55 40.86
CA LEU A 795 -43.87 -12.42 40.59
C LEU A 795 -43.66 -11.27 41.59
N LYS A 796 -43.52 -11.59 42.88
CA LYS A 796 -43.22 -10.61 43.94
C LYS A 796 -41.85 -9.96 43.75
N ILE A 797 -40.81 -10.72 43.42
CA ILE A 797 -39.48 -10.18 43.09
C ILE A 797 -39.56 -9.28 41.86
N GLY A 798 -40.28 -9.70 40.80
CA GLY A 798 -40.48 -8.89 39.60
C GLY A 798 -41.06 -7.51 39.94
N LEU A 799 -42.06 -7.47 40.82
CA LEU A 799 -42.67 -6.23 41.28
C LEU A 799 -41.77 -5.38 42.18
N LEU A 800 -40.97 -5.99 43.05
CA LEU A 800 -39.93 -5.29 43.84
C LEU A 800 -38.89 -4.63 42.94
N CYS A 801 -38.39 -5.38 41.95
CA CYS A 801 -37.40 -4.91 41.00
C CYS A 801 -37.96 -3.77 40.11
N SER A 802 -39.23 -3.85 39.72
CA SER A 802 -39.92 -2.81 38.94
C SER A 802 -40.46 -1.64 39.77
N ASN A 803 -39.93 -1.40 40.98
CA ASN A 803 -40.33 -0.24 41.77
C ASN A 803 -39.93 1.07 41.06
N PRO A 804 -40.81 2.09 40.97
CA PRO A 804 -40.47 3.37 40.37
C PRO A 804 -39.31 4.09 41.08
N LYS A 805 -39.12 3.85 42.38
CA LYS A 805 -38.02 4.38 43.18
C LYS A 805 -36.81 3.45 43.16
N PRO A 806 -35.65 3.88 42.62
CA PRO A 806 -34.44 3.06 42.53
C PRO A 806 -33.95 2.53 43.88
N GLU A 807 -34.03 3.35 44.93
CA GLU A 807 -33.56 3.03 46.28
C GLU A 807 -34.37 1.93 46.97
N LEU A 808 -35.57 1.64 46.47
CA LEU A 808 -36.44 0.56 46.97
C LEU A 808 -36.24 -0.75 46.20
N ARG A 809 -35.45 -0.75 45.12
CA ARG A 809 -35.17 -1.96 44.35
C ARG A 809 -34.11 -2.80 45.07
N PRO A 810 -34.29 -4.13 45.16
CA PRO A 810 -33.25 -4.99 45.72
C PRO A 810 -32.01 -5.00 44.81
N THR A 811 -30.85 -5.19 45.41
CA THR A 811 -29.62 -5.51 44.66
C THR A 811 -29.73 -6.90 44.05
N ILE A 812 -28.99 -7.15 42.95
CA ILE A 812 -29.00 -8.47 42.32
C ILE A 812 -28.52 -9.59 43.27
N LYS A 813 -27.61 -9.28 44.20
CA LYS A 813 -27.17 -10.21 45.25
C LYS A 813 -28.32 -10.65 46.15
N GLN A 814 -29.17 -9.72 46.59
CA GLN A 814 -30.36 -10.04 47.37
C GLN A 814 -31.36 -10.86 46.55
N VAL A 815 -31.56 -10.51 45.29
CA VAL A 815 -32.46 -11.26 44.39
C VAL A 815 -32.02 -12.71 44.22
N VAL A 816 -30.72 -12.96 44.03
CA VAL A 816 -30.17 -14.32 43.97
C VAL A 816 -30.43 -15.07 45.28
N GLN A 817 -30.21 -14.44 46.44
CA GLN A 817 -30.52 -15.05 47.74
C GLN A 817 -32.01 -15.42 47.89
N TYR A 818 -32.93 -14.56 47.43
CA TYR A 818 -34.36 -14.87 47.46
C TYR A 818 -34.72 -16.05 46.54
N LEU A 819 -34.20 -16.06 45.31
CA LEU A 819 -34.44 -17.11 44.31
C LEU A 819 -33.87 -18.47 44.75
N GLU A 820 -32.76 -18.48 45.48
CA GLU A 820 -32.15 -19.69 46.06
C GLU A 820 -32.83 -20.16 47.34
N GLY A 821 -33.66 -19.32 47.97
CA GLY A 821 -34.27 -19.61 49.27
C GLY A 821 -33.34 -19.39 50.46
N ASN A 822 -32.21 -18.71 50.23
CA ASN A 822 -31.22 -18.36 51.26
C ASN A 822 -31.62 -17.15 52.10
N ALA A 823 -32.64 -16.39 51.66
CA ALA A 823 -33.24 -15.29 52.39
C ALA A 823 -34.75 -15.23 52.13
N SER A 824 -35.51 -14.76 53.12
CA SER A 824 -36.95 -14.48 52.98
C SER A 824 -37.17 -13.16 52.24
N LEU A 825 -38.24 -13.10 51.43
CA LEU A 825 -38.69 -11.85 50.84
C LEU A 825 -39.08 -10.86 51.95
N PRO A 826 -38.73 -9.57 51.84
CA PRO A 826 -39.23 -8.57 52.76
C PRO A 826 -40.76 -8.48 52.67
N ASP A 827 -41.43 -8.20 53.79
CA ASP A 827 -42.85 -7.88 53.78
C ASP A 827 -43.05 -6.59 52.97
N ILE A 828 -43.74 -6.69 51.84
CA ILE A 828 -44.00 -5.57 50.93
C ILE A 828 -45.36 -5.00 51.34
N PRO A 829 -45.42 -3.83 52.01
CA PRO A 829 -46.70 -3.26 52.41
C PRO A 829 -47.48 -2.92 51.15
N LEU A 830 -48.71 -3.45 51.04
CA LEU A 830 -49.58 -3.25 49.88
C LEU A 830 -49.82 -1.74 49.62
N ASP A 831 -49.72 -0.91 50.66
CA ASP A 831 -49.85 0.54 50.64
C ASP A 831 -48.71 1.27 49.91
N THR A 832 -47.50 0.70 49.87
CA THR A 832 -46.38 1.29 49.11
C THR A 832 -46.57 1.11 47.59
N VAL A 833 -47.44 0.18 47.18
CA VAL A 833 -47.88 -0.07 45.80
C VAL A 833 -49.11 0.78 45.42
N GLN A 834 -49.72 1.50 46.37
CA GLN A 834 -50.98 2.24 46.14
C GLN A 834 -50.82 3.60 45.45
N ASN A 835 -49.70 4.32 45.62
CA ASN A 835 -49.62 5.75 45.27
C ASN A 835 -48.56 6.13 44.23
N THR A 836 -47.93 5.18 43.54
CA THR A 836 -46.91 5.48 42.53
C THR A 836 -47.46 5.29 41.10
N PRO A 837 -47.53 6.36 40.26
CA PRO A 837 -47.86 6.22 38.86
C PRO A 837 -46.86 5.26 38.22
N SER A 838 -47.38 4.24 37.54
CA SER A 838 -46.60 3.07 37.15
C SER A 838 -46.17 3.10 35.68
N SER A 839 -46.57 4.13 34.93
CA SER A 839 -46.33 4.23 33.50
C SER A 839 -45.48 5.44 33.12
N ILE A 840 -44.64 5.25 32.09
CA ILE A 840 -43.97 6.33 31.36
C ILE A 840 -45.03 7.31 30.80
N LEU A 841 -46.22 6.82 30.42
CA LEU A 841 -47.29 7.67 29.87
C LEU A 841 -47.83 8.68 30.90
N GLU A 842 -48.09 8.30 32.15
CA GLU A 842 -48.55 9.25 33.18
C GLU A 842 -47.44 10.24 33.58
N THR A 843 -46.18 9.80 33.55
CA THR A 843 -45.03 10.65 33.89
C THR A 843 -44.68 11.63 32.76
N VAL A 844 -44.85 11.23 31.49
CA VAL A 844 -44.53 12.04 30.30
C VAL A 844 -45.69 12.95 29.87
N SER A 845 -46.94 12.64 30.23
CA SER A 845 -48.10 13.50 29.94
C SER A 845 -48.00 14.91 30.56
N GLN A 846 -47.08 15.15 31.49
CA GLN A 846 -46.81 16.47 32.06
C GLN A 846 -45.70 17.25 31.33
N SER A 847 -45.02 16.66 30.34
CA SER A 847 -43.95 17.34 29.59
C SER A 847 -43.74 16.76 28.18
N THR A 848 -44.30 17.45 27.17
CA THR A 848 -43.97 17.44 25.72
C THR A 848 -44.37 16.26 24.82
N GLU A 849 -44.74 16.62 23.57
CA GLU A 849 -45.16 15.76 22.45
C GLU A 849 -44.07 14.76 22.00
N ILE A 850 -44.41 13.48 21.90
CA ILE A 850 -43.52 12.40 21.42
C ILE A 850 -43.90 12.02 19.98
N ASN A 851 -42.95 12.12 19.04
CA ASN A 851 -43.07 11.50 17.72
C ASN A 851 -42.55 10.04 17.76
N ILE A 852 -43.46 9.07 17.69
CA ILE A 852 -43.17 7.63 17.57
C ILE A 852 -42.99 7.32 16.08
N SER A 853 -41.79 6.98 15.63
CA SER A 853 -41.57 6.48 14.26
C SER A 853 -41.73 4.95 14.22
N THR A 854 -42.83 4.50 13.64
CA THR A 854 -43.06 3.08 13.33
C THR A 854 -42.25 2.71 12.07
N ALA A 855 -41.21 1.90 12.24
CA ALA A 855 -40.54 1.28 11.10
C ALA A 855 -41.41 0.12 10.59
N ASN A 856 -41.94 0.26 9.38
CA ASN A 856 -42.77 -0.76 8.74
C ASN A 856 -41.95 -2.03 8.43
N ASN A 857 -42.54 -3.16 8.81
CA ASN A 857 -42.26 -4.56 8.49
C ASN A 857 -41.38 -5.35 9.47
N LEU A 858 -42.06 -6.31 10.13
CA LEU A 858 -41.68 -7.26 11.19
C LEU A 858 -41.60 -6.64 12.59
N ALA A 859 -42.75 -6.67 13.26
CA ALA A 859 -42.95 -6.28 14.65
C ALA A 859 -42.04 -7.07 15.61
N SER A 860 -41.29 -6.36 16.48
CA SER A 860 -41.17 -6.70 17.92
C SER A 860 -40.32 -5.74 18.77
N ASP A 861 -39.55 -4.78 18.23
CA ASP A 861 -38.75 -3.87 19.07
C ASP A 861 -38.92 -2.39 18.66
N CYS A 862 -39.72 -1.62 19.41
CA CYS A 862 -39.67 -0.15 19.36
C CYS A 862 -38.52 0.34 20.24
N ILE A 863 -37.37 0.62 19.63
CA ILE A 863 -36.25 1.28 20.30
C ILE A 863 -36.48 2.80 20.22
N ILE A 864 -36.56 3.47 21.38
CA ILE A 864 -36.67 4.93 21.43
C ILE A 864 -35.29 5.54 21.67
N SER A 865 -34.94 6.55 20.87
CA SER A 865 -33.77 7.39 21.05
C SER A 865 -34.21 8.85 21.16
N PHE A 866 -33.91 9.50 22.28
CA PHE A 866 -34.15 10.94 22.45
C PHE A 866 -32.89 11.76 22.13
N SER A 867 -33.07 12.89 21.43
CA SER A 867 -32.08 13.98 21.38
C SER A 867 -32.20 14.81 22.65
N SER A 868 -31.07 15.13 23.30
CA SER A 868 -31.02 15.86 24.56
C SER A 868 -31.79 17.19 24.54
N VAL A 869 -32.62 17.40 25.55
CA VAL A 869 -33.42 18.62 25.78
C VAL A 869 -32.50 19.78 26.19
N GLY A 870 -32.46 20.83 25.36
CA GLY A 870 -32.05 22.18 25.74
C GLY A 870 -33.31 23.07 25.79
N GLN A 871 -33.48 23.81 26.88
CA GLN A 871 -34.63 24.68 27.11
C GLN A 871 -34.74 25.81 26.07
N GLY A 872 -35.97 26.01 25.57
CA GLY A 872 -36.60 27.30 25.29
C GLY A 872 -35.99 28.22 24.22
N LEU A 873 -36.64 28.30 23.06
CA LEU A 873 -37.26 29.51 22.50
C LEU A 873 -37.98 29.19 21.17
N SER A 874 -39.09 29.89 20.94
CA SER A 874 -40.21 29.54 20.06
C SER A 874 -39.98 29.74 18.56
N LEU A 875 -40.76 28.95 17.80
CA LEU A 875 -41.09 28.96 16.37
C LEU A 875 -41.11 30.32 15.64
N ASN A 876 -40.73 30.31 14.35
CA ASN A 876 -41.69 30.58 13.25
C ASN A 876 -41.22 30.12 11.85
N SER A 877 -42.11 29.35 11.22
CA SER A 877 -42.42 29.17 9.79
C SER A 877 -41.31 28.80 8.78
N LEU A 878 -41.40 27.59 8.24
CA LEU A 878 -40.94 27.25 6.88
C LEU A 878 -42.08 26.53 6.15
N SER A 879 -42.63 27.19 5.14
CA SER A 879 -43.45 26.55 4.09
C SER A 879 -42.55 26.20 2.90
N SER A 880 -42.83 25.02 2.35
CA SER A 880 -42.66 24.60 0.94
C SER A 880 -41.27 24.70 0.28
N THR A 881 -40.70 23.48 0.12
CA THR A 881 -40.07 22.92 -1.10
C THR A 881 -38.73 23.48 -1.56
N ASP A 882 -37.64 22.94 -0.99
CA ASP A 882 -36.51 22.31 -1.71
C ASP A 882 -35.43 21.84 -0.71
N SER A 883 -35.24 20.52 -0.53
CA SER A 883 -33.96 19.89 -0.12
C SER A 883 -34.09 18.38 0.12
N LEU A 884 -34.10 17.64 -0.99
CA LEU A 884 -33.64 16.25 -1.05
C LEU A 884 -32.10 16.27 -1.14
N LEU A 885 -31.46 15.33 -0.42
CA LEU A 885 -30.07 14.85 -0.52
C LEU A 885 -28.96 15.55 0.28
N LEU A 886 -28.14 14.66 0.86
CA LEU A 886 -26.85 14.83 1.55
C LEU A 886 -27.03 15.39 2.96
N THR A 887 -26.41 14.96 4.08
CA THR A 887 -25.39 13.99 4.58
C THR A 887 -25.29 14.36 6.11
N GLY A 888 -24.80 13.55 7.05
CA GLY A 888 -23.52 12.84 7.06
C GLY A 888 -22.34 13.81 7.28
N ARG A 889 -22.05 14.13 8.53
CA ARG A 889 -20.81 13.73 9.22
C ARG A 889 -20.93 13.94 10.72
#